data_AF-D3IAV7-F1
#
_entry.id   AF-D3IAV7-F1
#
_cell.length_a   1.000
_cell.length_b   1.000
_cell.length_c   1.000
_cell.angle_alpha   90.00
_cell.angle_beta   90.00
_cell.angle_gamma   90.00
#
_symmetry.space_group_name_H-M   'P 1'
#
loop_
_entity.id
_entity.type
_entity.pdbx_description
1 polymer ?
#
loop_
_entity_poly.entity_id
_entity_poly.type
_entity_poly.pdbx_seq_one_letter_code
_entity_poly.pdbx_strand_id
1 'polypeptide(L)'
;MKRLLLFIFISLIEQLVLAQTIQVSAPRQVKAGENFRVSFTISTQDVNGFKIGTIPNGLELITGPYTSMQSSIQNINGKVSSSSSVTYTYTLYAAKNGSYTISPSTATLSTKTIHSKPVAIVVSGTSTRNSGAPNMHNDYDEETTPRRTAGKVTDKDLFIRVSADKNTVYEQQPILLTYKVYTLLDLTQLEGKMPELTGFHTQEIPLPQQKSFHVERVNGKNYRCVTWSQYVMFPQVTGKLEIPSITYNGTLVQRIDNLDPMEAFLNGGANYTEIKKAIKAPSLSITVLPLPNKPANFSGGVGSFTISSSLDKKVVKSGDAVVLRVVVDGVGNLKLLKQPVFDLPKDFDKYDPKIIDKTKVTSRGVEGQMIYEYILVPRNQGNYTIGAIPFVYYDTAVKNYKTIQTTPLNIKVEKGAESRSRIESFDAEKLTDIQGIRKGNISDFQSEQPFWASPLFYSLHGFAFLIFVVAFLFLRKQQINSLDVLGQKHKRASKEAAKRLKKARTLLQKEDANAFYDEVLKALWEYVGNKLNMPIEMLTRDNIIDKLSSLGVNENAIILFIKALDECEYARFAPGDKKGNMTKTYEYASDAIVNIDDAISNKKSNSTALKAILLFLGLQLFALSFVDVKVQAANISNTKIESIKDSADTNYQKGIYTQAIKAYQELLKVGESATLHYNLANAYYKTNNLALAVLNYERALHLSPNDKGIRANLQFVNSKLVDNFVPESQAPLVSFYYSVINAVTTTGWAILSLVALCLFVATFLIYRYVSSLKFQKISFTIAMLSVVLFILSNLFAYQQKRKLSEHNEAIVMSSKAEVFKTPNNSAKTEIILHEGTKVKIVDSDIKNWFEVSLPDGRSGWIKASLLERI
;
A
#
# COMPACT_ATOMS: atom_id res chain seq x y z
N MET A 1 21.89 20.56 8.56
CA MET A 1 21.24 20.73 7.24
C MET A 1 22.01 20.07 6.10
N LYS A 2 23.31 20.33 5.87
CA LYS A 2 24.11 19.62 4.83
C LYS A 2 24.17 18.09 5.00
N ARG A 3 24.25 17.58 6.24
CA ARG A 3 24.26 16.13 6.53
C ARG A 3 22.93 15.42 6.26
N LEU A 4 21.80 16.11 6.39
CA LEU A 4 20.47 15.55 6.13
C LEU A 4 20.19 15.45 4.62
N LEU A 5 20.63 16.47 3.86
CA LEU A 5 20.59 16.45 2.39
C LEU A 5 21.52 15.38 1.81
N LEU A 6 22.71 15.18 2.38
CA LEU A 6 23.61 14.09 1.99
C LEU A 6 23.00 12.71 2.27
N PHE A 7 22.32 12.53 3.41
CA PHE A 7 21.66 11.27 3.77
C PHE A 7 20.48 10.94 2.85
N ILE A 8 19.67 11.94 2.50
CA ILE A 8 18.53 11.78 1.58
C ILE A 8 19.04 11.52 0.16
N PHE A 9 20.12 12.19 -0.27
CA PHE A 9 20.71 11.99 -1.59
C PHE A 9 21.41 10.63 -1.72
N ILE A 10 22.08 10.15 -0.67
CA ILE A 10 22.69 8.79 -0.61
C ILE A 10 21.59 7.72 -0.59
N SER A 11 20.51 7.92 0.18
CA SER A 11 19.36 7.01 0.23
C SER A 11 18.63 6.89 -1.12
N LEU A 12 18.63 7.93 -1.95
CA LEU A 12 18.03 7.90 -3.29
C LEU A 12 18.95 7.24 -4.34
N ILE A 13 20.28 7.23 -4.13
CA ILE A 13 21.24 6.59 -5.04
C ILE A 13 21.27 5.07 -4.84
N GLU A 14 20.96 4.56 -3.64
CA GLU A 14 20.92 3.11 -3.37
C GLU A 14 19.82 2.37 -4.16
N GLN A 15 18.80 3.07 -4.67
CA GLN A 15 17.75 2.45 -5.49
C GLN A 15 18.09 2.30 -6.99
N LEU A 16 19.27 2.78 -7.43
CA LEU A 16 19.69 2.74 -8.85
C LEU A 16 20.79 1.72 -9.17
N VAL A 17 21.21 0.87 -8.21
CA VAL A 17 22.23 -0.16 -8.45
C VAL A 17 21.81 -1.53 -7.91
N LEU A 18 20.79 -2.15 -8.51
CA LEU A 18 20.69 -3.62 -8.50
C LEU A 18 21.53 -4.13 -9.67
N ALA A 19 22.82 -4.37 -9.43
CA ALA A 19 23.63 -5.11 -10.37
C ALA A 19 23.06 -6.54 -10.49
N GLN A 20 22.68 -6.96 -11.69
CA GLN A 20 22.34 -8.36 -11.97
C GLN A 20 23.60 -9.20 -11.76
N THR A 21 23.57 -10.13 -10.80
CA THR A 21 24.70 -11.02 -10.45
C THR A 21 24.32 -12.47 -10.68
N ILE A 22 25.32 -13.33 -10.95
CA ILE A 22 25.12 -14.78 -11.05
C ILE A 22 25.03 -15.34 -9.62
N GLN A 23 23.86 -15.87 -9.25
CA GLN A 23 23.67 -16.56 -7.98
C GLN A 23 24.22 -17.98 -8.08
N VAL A 24 25.05 -18.40 -7.13
CA VAL A 24 25.65 -19.74 -7.13
C VAL A 24 25.15 -20.55 -5.94
N SER A 25 24.68 -21.76 -6.22
CA SER A 25 24.26 -22.75 -5.23
C SER A 25 25.18 -23.96 -5.32
N ALA A 26 25.89 -24.26 -4.24
CA ALA A 26 26.78 -25.40 -4.12
C ALA A 26 26.85 -25.85 -2.65
N PRO A 27 27.05 -27.14 -2.38
CA PRO A 27 27.35 -27.61 -1.03
C PRO A 27 28.71 -27.07 -0.57
N ARG A 28 28.77 -26.58 0.67
CA ARG A 28 30.02 -26.09 1.28
C ARG A 28 30.97 -27.23 1.66
N GLN A 29 30.43 -28.43 1.92
CA GLN A 29 31.17 -29.60 2.34
C GLN A 29 30.63 -30.86 1.64
N VAL A 30 31.51 -31.72 1.13
CA VAL A 30 31.18 -33.00 0.48
C VAL A 30 32.17 -34.08 0.92
N LYS A 31 31.86 -35.36 0.76
CA LYS A 31 32.81 -36.46 1.05
C LYS A 31 33.58 -36.85 -0.20
N ALA A 32 34.81 -37.33 -0.04
CA ALA A 32 35.55 -37.93 -1.14
C ALA A 32 34.83 -39.19 -1.62
N GLY A 33 34.62 -39.31 -2.93
CA GLY A 33 33.88 -40.39 -3.57
C GLY A 33 32.39 -40.14 -3.82
N GLU A 34 31.89 -38.91 -3.65
CA GLU A 34 30.50 -38.53 -3.93
C GLU A 34 30.36 -37.58 -5.13
N ASN A 35 29.24 -37.70 -5.84
CA ASN A 35 28.79 -36.74 -6.84
C ASN A 35 27.96 -35.65 -6.16
N PHE A 36 28.18 -34.39 -6.54
CA PHE A 36 27.42 -33.25 -6.04
C PHE A 36 27.13 -32.24 -7.15
N ARG A 37 26.11 -31.40 -6.94
CA ARG A 37 25.65 -30.43 -7.95
C ARG A 37 26.08 -29.01 -7.59
N VAL A 38 26.47 -28.27 -8.62
CA VAL A 38 26.72 -26.84 -8.57
C VAL A 38 25.81 -26.16 -9.59
N SER A 39 24.99 -25.22 -9.15
CA SER A 39 24.02 -24.51 -9.97
C SER A 39 24.30 -23.02 -10.01
N PHE A 40 24.25 -22.44 -11.21
CA PHE A 40 24.42 -21.01 -11.47
C PHE A 40 23.12 -20.44 -12.02
N THR A 41 22.45 -19.59 -11.25
CA THR A 41 21.16 -18.98 -11.60
C THR A 41 21.34 -17.53 -11.99
N ILE A 42 20.76 -17.14 -13.12
CA ILE A 42 20.75 -15.78 -13.65
C ILE A 42 19.29 -15.35 -13.79
N SER A 43 18.92 -14.21 -13.21
CA SER A 43 17.54 -13.70 -13.16
C SER A 43 17.07 -13.04 -14.48
N THR A 44 17.42 -13.64 -15.62
CA THR A 44 16.85 -13.35 -16.94
C THR A 44 17.06 -14.52 -17.91
N GLN A 45 16.25 -14.58 -18.97
CA GLN A 45 16.36 -15.57 -20.06
C GLN A 45 17.29 -15.16 -21.21
N ASP A 46 17.60 -13.86 -21.34
CA ASP A 46 18.52 -13.34 -22.36
C ASP A 46 19.98 -13.48 -21.89
N VAL A 47 20.49 -14.71 -21.91
CA VAL A 47 21.86 -15.04 -21.49
C VAL A 47 22.61 -15.70 -22.63
N ASN A 48 23.70 -15.07 -23.08
CA ASN A 48 24.58 -15.60 -24.11
C ASN A 48 25.96 -15.97 -23.54
N GLY A 49 26.52 -17.08 -24.03
CA GLY A 49 27.91 -17.45 -23.77
C GLY A 49 28.27 -17.70 -22.31
N PHE A 50 27.41 -18.41 -21.54
CA PHE A 50 27.75 -18.84 -20.18
C PHE A 50 29.00 -19.73 -20.21
N LYS A 51 30.01 -19.40 -19.41
CA LYS A 51 31.23 -20.20 -19.21
C LYS A 51 31.45 -20.43 -17.73
N ILE A 52 31.56 -21.70 -17.34
CA ILE A 52 31.94 -22.06 -15.97
C ILE A 52 33.38 -21.63 -15.70
N GLY A 53 33.65 -21.14 -14.49
CA GLY A 53 35.01 -20.84 -14.06
C GLY A 53 35.87 -22.10 -13.93
N THR A 54 37.18 -21.92 -13.90
CA THR A 54 38.14 -23.04 -13.83
C THR A 54 37.86 -23.95 -12.64
N ILE A 55 37.72 -25.25 -12.92
CA ILE A 55 37.56 -26.31 -11.93
C ILE A 55 38.97 -26.78 -11.53
N PRO A 56 39.32 -26.77 -10.23
CA PRO A 56 40.68 -27.12 -9.78
C PRO A 56 40.95 -28.62 -9.82
N ASN A 57 42.23 -28.99 -9.97
CA ASN A 57 42.73 -30.37 -9.97
C ASN A 57 42.37 -31.08 -8.64
N GLY A 58 41.28 -31.85 -8.65
CA GLY A 58 40.74 -32.55 -7.48
C GLY A 58 39.21 -32.62 -7.47
N LEU A 59 38.55 -31.77 -8.25
CA LEU A 59 37.16 -31.92 -8.66
C LEU A 59 37.10 -32.33 -10.13
N GLU A 60 36.33 -33.37 -10.44
CA GLU A 60 36.13 -33.86 -11.80
C GLU A 60 34.73 -33.48 -12.28
N LEU A 61 34.63 -32.95 -13.51
CA LEU A 61 33.33 -32.64 -14.12
C LEU A 61 32.73 -33.92 -14.72
N ILE A 62 31.61 -34.38 -14.15
CA ILE A 62 30.95 -35.62 -14.59
C ILE A 62 29.94 -35.34 -15.70
N THR A 63 29.01 -34.39 -15.50
CA THR A 63 28.00 -34.00 -16.50
C THR A 63 27.55 -32.54 -16.37
N GLY A 64 27.14 -31.92 -17.48
CA GLY A 64 26.56 -30.58 -17.53
C GLY A 64 27.13 -29.70 -18.66
N PRO A 65 26.61 -28.46 -18.83
CA PRO A 65 25.50 -27.88 -18.08
C PRO A 65 24.14 -28.46 -18.48
N TYR A 66 23.31 -28.78 -17.48
CA TYR A 66 21.87 -28.88 -17.66
C TYR A 66 21.25 -27.48 -17.52
N THR A 67 20.54 -27.04 -18.54
CA THR A 67 19.91 -25.72 -18.57
C THR A 67 18.42 -25.84 -18.25
N SER A 68 17.96 -25.16 -17.21
CA SER A 68 16.53 -25.03 -16.89
C SER A 68 16.10 -23.58 -16.95
N MET A 69 15.01 -23.30 -17.67
CA MET A 69 14.42 -21.97 -17.77
C MET A 69 13.14 -21.92 -16.94
N GLN A 70 12.97 -20.88 -16.12
CA GLN A 70 11.76 -20.65 -15.34
C GLN A 70 11.27 -19.23 -15.60
N SER A 71 10.00 -19.10 -15.94
CA SER A 71 9.29 -17.82 -16.02
C SER A 71 8.12 -17.84 -15.04
N SER A 72 8.10 -16.88 -14.12
CA SER A 72 6.98 -16.65 -13.22
C SER A 72 6.47 -15.23 -13.42
N ILE A 73 5.22 -15.13 -13.88
CA ILE A 73 4.49 -13.87 -13.97
C ILE A 73 3.65 -13.81 -12.70
N GLN A 74 4.01 -12.90 -11.80
CA GLN A 74 3.27 -12.69 -10.58
C GLN A 74 2.59 -11.33 -10.65
N ASN A 75 1.25 -11.35 -10.60
CA ASN A 75 0.45 -10.15 -10.50
C ASN A 75 0.14 -9.91 -9.03
N ILE A 76 0.78 -8.91 -8.43
CA ILE A 76 0.49 -8.48 -7.06
C ILE A 76 -0.03 -7.05 -7.13
N ASN A 77 -1.31 -6.86 -6.82
CA ASN A 77 -1.96 -5.55 -6.78
C ASN A 77 -1.78 -4.69 -8.05
N GLY A 78 -1.91 -5.31 -9.24
CA GLY A 78 -1.86 -4.60 -10.53
C GLY A 78 -0.46 -4.18 -10.99
N LYS A 79 0.59 -4.55 -10.25
CA LYS A 79 1.96 -4.53 -10.77
C LYS A 79 2.30 -5.93 -11.29
N VAL A 80 2.46 -6.02 -12.61
CA VAL A 80 3.01 -7.21 -13.25
C VAL A 80 4.50 -7.24 -12.94
N SER A 81 4.92 -8.12 -12.02
CA SER A 81 6.31 -8.50 -11.87
C SER A 81 6.55 -9.78 -12.65
N SER A 82 7.21 -9.68 -13.80
CA SER A 82 7.75 -10.84 -14.51
C SER A 82 9.14 -11.14 -13.97
N SER A 83 9.32 -12.32 -13.39
CA SER A 83 10.64 -12.85 -13.08
C SER A 83 10.93 -13.98 -14.05
N SER A 84 12.02 -13.85 -14.81
CA SER A 84 12.52 -14.90 -15.69
C SER A 84 13.90 -15.29 -15.20
N SER A 85 14.25 -16.57 -15.23
CA SER A 85 15.59 -17.02 -14.84
C SER A 85 16.03 -18.23 -15.63
N VAL A 86 17.34 -18.35 -15.80
CA VAL A 86 18.01 -19.51 -16.39
C VAL A 86 18.99 -20.05 -15.36
N THR A 87 18.92 -21.35 -15.10
CA THR A 87 19.85 -22.04 -14.20
C THR A 87 20.66 -23.06 -14.98
N TYR A 88 21.98 -22.94 -14.88
CA TYR A 88 22.95 -23.90 -15.42
C TYR A 88 23.46 -24.79 -14.30
N THR A 89 23.23 -26.10 -14.39
CA THR A 89 23.63 -27.06 -13.35
C THR A 89 24.70 -28.03 -13.85
N TYR A 90 25.77 -28.17 -13.09
CA TYR A 90 26.86 -29.12 -13.33
C TYR A 90 26.91 -30.16 -12.20
N THR A 91 27.21 -31.40 -12.54
CA THR A 91 27.50 -32.47 -11.59
C THR A 91 29.00 -32.69 -11.54
N LEU A 92 29.59 -32.52 -10.36
CA LEU A 92 31.01 -32.69 -10.09
C LEU A 92 31.23 -33.90 -9.17
N TYR A 93 32.41 -34.51 -9.28
CA TYR A 93 32.88 -35.59 -8.43
C TYR A 93 34.10 -35.15 -7.62
N ALA A 94 34.12 -35.44 -6.33
CA ALA A 94 35.24 -35.13 -5.45
C ALA A 94 36.14 -36.36 -5.26
N ALA A 95 37.32 -36.37 -5.89
CA ALA A 95 38.19 -37.54 -5.89
C ALA A 95 39.05 -37.67 -4.61
N LYS A 96 39.49 -36.55 -4.02
CA LYS A 96 40.39 -36.53 -2.86
C LYS A 96 39.92 -35.51 -1.82
N ASN A 97 40.27 -35.75 -0.56
CA ASN A 97 40.07 -34.79 0.51
C ASN A 97 40.92 -33.54 0.28
N GLY A 98 40.37 -32.36 0.54
CA GLY A 98 41.01 -31.08 0.30
C GLY A 98 40.03 -29.93 0.25
N SER A 99 40.53 -28.69 0.17
CA SER A 99 39.71 -27.50 -0.08
C SER A 99 39.92 -27.04 -1.52
N TYR A 100 38.84 -26.98 -2.28
CA TYR A 100 38.84 -26.66 -3.70
C TYR A 100 38.01 -25.41 -3.95
N THR A 101 38.51 -24.50 -4.78
CA THR A 101 37.77 -23.28 -5.14
C THR A 101 37.54 -23.24 -6.64
N ILE A 102 36.27 -23.24 -7.05
CA ILE A 102 35.85 -22.99 -8.44
C ILE A 102 35.93 -21.48 -8.66
N SER A 103 36.65 -21.08 -9.71
CA SER A 103 36.82 -19.67 -10.06
C SER A 103 35.48 -19.03 -10.51
N PRO A 104 35.36 -17.68 -10.50
CA PRO A 104 34.19 -16.98 -11.03
C PRO A 104 33.78 -17.43 -12.43
N SER A 105 32.52 -17.82 -12.60
CA SER A 105 31.89 -18.11 -13.90
C SER A 105 31.48 -16.80 -14.59
N THR A 106 31.44 -16.79 -15.92
CA THR A 106 31.09 -15.60 -16.72
C THR A 106 29.84 -15.82 -17.56
N ALA A 107 29.03 -14.78 -17.74
CA ALA A 107 27.91 -14.78 -18.68
C ALA A 107 27.78 -13.42 -19.35
N THR A 108 27.27 -13.36 -20.59
CA THR A 108 27.06 -12.10 -21.32
C THR A 108 25.57 -11.80 -21.41
N LEU A 109 25.17 -10.62 -20.93
CA LEU A 109 23.78 -10.13 -21.02
C LEU A 109 23.74 -8.96 -21.97
N SER A 110 23.09 -9.16 -23.12
CA SER A 110 22.97 -8.26 -24.27
C SER A 110 24.32 -7.72 -24.78
N THR A 111 25.07 -6.94 -23.98
CA THR A 111 26.43 -6.41 -24.26
C THR A 111 27.39 -6.38 -23.05
N LYS A 112 26.94 -6.75 -21.84
CA LYS A 112 27.74 -6.67 -20.60
C LYS A 112 28.08 -8.06 -20.06
N THR A 113 29.36 -8.31 -19.81
CA THR A 113 29.81 -9.53 -19.13
C THR A 113 29.63 -9.38 -17.62
N ILE A 114 28.97 -10.35 -17.00
CA ILE A 114 28.82 -10.47 -15.55
C ILE A 114 29.58 -11.68 -15.03
N HIS A 115 29.98 -11.63 -13.75
CA HIS A 115 30.76 -12.65 -13.08
C HIS A 115 30.01 -13.21 -11.86
N SER A 116 30.21 -14.50 -11.57
CA SER A 116 29.78 -15.10 -10.31
C SER A 116 30.79 -14.85 -9.19
N LYS A 117 30.39 -15.10 -7.94
CA LYS A 117 31.36 -15.26 -6.85
C LYS A 117 32.10 -16.60 -7.01
N PRO A 118 33.36 -16.72 -6.55
CA PRO A 118 34.04 -18.00 -6.48
C PRO A 118 33.35 -18.92 -5.46
N VAL A 119 33.43 -20.24 -5.69
CA VAL A 119 32.78 -21.24 -4.83
C VAL A 119 33.84 -22.11 -4.17
N ALA A 120 33.95 -22.03 -2.85
CA ALA A 120 34.80 -22.92 -2.07
C ALA A 120 34.04 -24.18 -1.63
N ILE A 121 34.64 -25.35 -1.85
CA ILE A 121 34.11 -26.68 -1.52
C ILE A 121 35.15 -27.38 -0.66
N VAL A 122 34.75 -27.80 0.54
CA VAL A 122 35.59 -28.60 1.43
C VAL A 122 35.25 -30.07 1.27
N VAL A 123 36.20 -30.86 0.79
CA VAL A 123 36.08 -32.32 0.68
C VAL A 123 36.72 -32.95 1.90
N SER A 124 35.91 -33.61 2.73
CA SER A 124 36.39 -34.24 3.97
C SER A 124 35.62 -35.52 4.28
N GLY A 125 36.33 -36.56 4.70
CA GLY A 125 35.77 -37.89 4.94
C GLY A 125 35.64 -38.71 3.66
N THR A 126 35.50 -40.02 3.81
CA THR A 126 35.36 -40.99 2.70
C THR A 126 33.92 -41.48 2.62
N SER A 127 33.35 -41.56 1.42
CA SER A 127 32.06 -42.21 1.22
C SER A 127 32.18 -43.72 1.48
N THR A 128 31.35 -44.25 2.38
CA THR A 128 31.19 -45.69 2.53
C THR A 128 30.44 -46.19 1.30
N ARG A 129 31.14 -46.96 0.47
CA ARG A 129 30.67 -47.56 -0.78
C ARG A 129 29.47 -48.48 -0.51
N ASN A 130 28.26 -47.93 -0.52
CA ASN A 130 27.04 -48.72 -0.73
C ASN A 130 26.76 -48.70 -2.23
N SER A 131 26.88 -49.87 -2.85
CA SER A 131 26.73 -50.14 -4.27
C SER A 131 25.42 -49.56 -4.81
N GLY A 132 25.53 -48.44 -5.51
CA GLY A 132 24.39 -47.72 -6.08
C GLY A 132 24.83 -46.46 -6.83
N ALA A 133 25.94 -46.52 -7.56
CA ALA A 133 26.23 -45.52 -8.57
C ALA A 133 25.41 -45.87 -9.83
N PRO A 134 24.63 -44.93 -10.40
CA PRO A 134 24.01 -45.15 -11.70
C PRO A 134 25.12 -45.13 -12.77
N ASN A 135 25.38 -46.28 -13.39
CA ASN A 135 26.13 -46.35 -14.63
C ASN A 135 25.29 -45.64 -15.73
N MET A 136 25.75 -44.47 -16.15
CA MET A 136 25.31 -43.79 -17.38
C MET A 136 26.44 -43.91 -18.41
N HIS A 137 26.66 -45.12 -18.91
CA HIS A 137 27.24 -45.31 -20.24
C HIS A 137 26.69 -46.60 -20.82
N ASN A 138 26.22 -46.49 -22.06
CA ASN A 138 25.59 -47.53 -22.85
C ASN A 138 26.41 -48.82 -22.84
N ASP A 139 25.75 -49.92 -22.51
CA ASP A 139 25.87 -51.12 -23.34
C ASP A 139 24.46 -51.51 -23.75
N TYR A 140 24.21 -51.43 -25.06
CA TYR A 140 23.03 -52.01 -25.67
C TYR A 140 23.27 -53.52 -25.73
N ASP A 141 23.12 -54.18 -24.58
CA ASP A 141 22.86 -55.62 -24.58
C ASP A 141 21.35 -55.81 -24.64
N GLU A 142 20.96 -56.40 -25.77
CA GLU A 142 19.62 -56.66 -26.25
C GLU A 142 18.95 -57.76 -25.42
N GLU A 143 18.78 -57.56 -24.11
CA GLU A 143 17.88 -58.40 -23.30
C GLU A 143 16.44 -57.90 -23.45
N THR A 144 15.83 -58.35 -24.56
CA THR A 144 14.41 -58.67 -24.75
C THR A 144 13.45 -58.35 -23.59
N THR A 145 13.16 -57.07 -23.35
CA THR A 145 11.84 -56.71 -22.82
C THR A 145 10.82 -57.09 -23.88
N PRO A 146 9.81 -57.94 -23.61
CA PRO A 146 8.85 -58.33 -24.62
C PRO A 146 8.11 -57.08 -25.10
N ARG A 147 8.36 -56.70 -26.36
CA ARG A 147 7.56 -55.74 -27.12
C ARG A 147 6.09 -56.15 -27.01
N ARG A 148 5.32 -55.44 -26.20
CA ARG A 148 3.88 -55.63 -26.15
C ARG A 148 3.25 -54.78 -27.24
N THR A 149 2.86 -55.45 -28.32
CA THR A 149 1.81 -55.02 -29.26
C THR A 149 0.62 -54.46 -28.47
N ALA A 150 -0.12 -53.50 -29.04
CA ALA A 150 -1.30 -52.83 -28.49
C ALA A 150 -2.35 -53.79 -27.87
N GLY A 151 -2.05 -54.31 -26.69
CA GLY A 151 -2.86 -55.24 -25.93
C GLY A 151 -3.64 -54.48 -24.88
N LYS A 152 -4.88 -54.91 -24.65
CA LYS A 152 -5.81 -54.35 -23.67
C LYS A 152 -5.14 -54.20 -22.30
N VAL A 153 -5.00 -52.96 -21.81
CA VAL A 153 -4.46 -52.66 -20.47
C VAL A 153 -5.24 -53.43 -19.40
N THR A 154 -4.55 -54.30 -18.68
CA THR A 154 -5.15 -55.16 -17.65
C THR A 154 -4.92 -54.60 -16.25
N ASP A 155 -5.66 -55.12 -15.27
CA ASP A 155 -5.53 -54.74 -13.86
C ASP A 155 -4.20 -55.22 -13.24
N LYS A 156 -3.39 -55.98 -14.00
CA LYS A 156 -2.00 -56.33 -13.64
C LYS A 156 -1.01 -55.24 -14.08
N ASP A 157 -1.37 -54.40 -15.04
CA ASP A 157 -0.47 -53.38 -15.59
C ASP A 157 -0.61 -52.03 -14.85
N LEU A 158 -1.79 -51.76 -14.29
CA LEU A 158 -2.08 -50.59 -13.46
C LEU A 158 -3.10 -50.95 -12.36
N PHE A 159 -2.71 -50.81 -11.10
CA PHE A 159 -3.60 -51.06 -9.96
C PHE A 159 -3.30 -50.13 -8.77
N ILE A 160 -4.26 -50.07 -7.84
CA ILE A 160 -4.15 -49.28 -6.61
C ILE A 160 -4.17 -50.23 -5.42
N ARG A 161 -3.22 -50.09 -4.51
CA ARG A 161 -3.28 -50.72 -3.19
C ARG A 161 -3.81 -49.72 -2.18
N VAL A 162 -4.82 -50.16 -1.45
CA VAL A 162 -5.38 -49.43 -0.31
C VAL A 162 -4.85 -50.08 0.96
N SER A 163 -4.26 -49.29 1.85
CA SER A 163 -3.77 -49.76 3.14
C SER A 163 -4.14 -48.78 4.24
N ALA A 164 -4.60 -49.29 5.37
CA ALA A 164 -4.67 -48.54 6.61
C ALA A 164 -3.45 -48.88 7.49
N ASP A 165 -2.98 -47.92 8.29
CA ASP A 165 -1.95 -48.16 9.30
C ASP A 165 -2.46 -49.02 10.46
N LYS A 166 -3.77 -49.01 10.71
CA LYS A 166 -4.46 -49.78 11.76
C LYS A 166 -5.79 -50.30 11.25
N ASN A 167 -6.08 -51.58 11.51
CA ASN A 167 -7.35 -52.23 11.15
C ASN A 167 -8.30 -52.41 12.34
N THR A 168 -7.80 -52.22 13.56
CA THR A 168 -8.58 -52.24 14.80
C THR A 168 -8.20 -51.02 15.63
N VAL A 169 -9.17 -50.15 15.93
CA VAL A 169 -8.95 -48.90 16.67
C VAL A 169 -10.09 -48.62 17.63
N TYR A 170 -9.88 -47.73 18.59
CA TYR A 170 -10.97 -47.19 19.38
C TYR A 170 -11.73 -46.10 18.60
N GLU A 171 -12.97 -45.84 19.01
CA GLU A 171 -13.74 -44.67 18.53
C GLU A 171 -12.90 -43.39 18.61
N GLN A 172 -12.99 -42.52 17.61
CA GLN A 172 -12.25 -41.26 17.47
C GLN A 172 -10.71 -41.36 17.38
N GLN A 173 -10.13 -42.57 17.38
CA GLN A 173 -8.69 -42.74 17.18
C GLN A 173 -8.31 -42.55 15.70
N PRO A 174 -7.25 -41.77 15.38
CA PRO A 174 -6.85 -41.54 13.99
C PRO A 174 -6.35 -42.82 13.30
N ILE A 175 -6.85 -43.02 12.07
CA ILE A 175 -6.42 -44.04 11.11
C ILE A 175 -5.87 -43.34 9.88
N LEU A 176 -4.66 -43.71 9.45
CA LEU A 176 -4.08 -43.26 8.20
C LEU A 176 -4.45 -44.22 7.08
N LEU A 177 -5.25 -43.75 6.13
CA LEU A 177 -5.57 -44.47 4.90
C LEU A 177 -4.68 -43.98 3.77
N THR A 178 -4.03 -44.91 3.08
CA THR A 178 -3.10 -44.63 1.98
C THR A 178 -3.52 -45.34 0.70
N TYR A 179 -3.59 -44.59 -0.39
CA TYR A 179 -3.77 -45.10 -1.75
C TYR A 179 -2.44 -45.00 -2.49
N LYS A 180 -1.81 -46.15 -2.75
CA LYS A 180 -0.56 -46.24 -3.52
C LYS A 180 -0.84 -46.83 -4.90
N VAL A 181 -0.43 -46.13 -5.94
CA VAL A 181 -0.60 -46.54 -7.34
C VAL A 181 0.63 -47.32 -7.80
N TYR A 182 0.41 -48.39 -8.53
CA TYR A 182 1.46 -49.22 -9.15
C TYR A 182 1.17 -49.33 -10.64
N THR A 183 2.15 -48.96 -11.46
CA THR A 183 2.04 -48.98 -12.93
C THR A 183 3.28 -49.57 -13.58
N LEU A 184 3.08 -50.33 -14.67
CA LEU A 184 4.13 -50.73 -15.61
C LEU A 184 4.19 -49.80 -16.83
N LEU A 185 3.21 -48.90 -16.97
CA LEU A 185 3.02 -48.00 -18.11
C LEU A 185 3.19 -46.54 -17.68
N ASP A 186 3.38 -45.64 -18.64
CA ASP A 186 3.47 -44.21 -18.39
C ASP A 186 2.09 -43.63 -18.03
N LEU A 187 1.85 -43.48 -16.73
CA LEU A 187 0.65 -42.85 -16.18
C LEU A 187 0.82 -41.34 -16.13
N THR A 188 0.02 -40.62 -16.92
CA THR A 188 0.07 -39.15 -16.99
C THR A 188 -0.95 -38.49 -16.05
N GLN A 189 -2.11 -39.13 -15.88
CA GLN A 189 -3.20 -38.60 -15.06
C GLN A 189 -3.95 -39.73 -14.36
N LEU A 190 -4.43 -39.49 -13.14
CA LEU A 190 -5.33 -40.41 -12.43
C LEU A 190 -6.37 -39.60 -11.68
N GLU A 191 -7.61 -39.69 -12.13
CA GLU A 191 -8.75 -38.94 -11.58
C GLU A 191 -9.60 -39.85 -10.70
N GLY A 192 -9.85 -39.43 -9.46
CA GLY A 192 -10.80 -40.10 -8.58
C GLY A 192 -10.97 -39.29 -7.31
N LYS A 193 -12.22 -39.08 -6.90
CA LYS A 193 -12.54 -38.34 -5.67
C LYS A 193 -12.96 -39.35 -4.61
N MET A 194 -12.40 -39.22 -3.42
CA MET A 194 -12.85 -39.98 -2.24
C MET A 194 -14.31 -39.62 -1.93
N PRO A 195 -15.23 -40.59 -1.85
CA PRO A 195 -16.60 -40.34 -1.40
C PRO A 195 -16.63 -40.04 0.10
N GLU A 196 -17.73 -39.46 0.58
CA GLU A 196 -17.95 -39.37 2.02
C GLU A 196 -18.08 -40.79 2.61
N LEU A 197 -17.29 -41.07 3.64
CA LEU A 197 -17.25 -42.37 4.28
C LEU A 197 -18.23 -42.40 5.45
N THR A 198 -19.32 -43.16 5.30
CA THR A 198 -20.31 -43.35 6.37
C THR A 198 -19.63 -43.85 7.65
N GLY A 199 -19.82 -43.13 8.76
CA GLY A 199 -19.24 -43.47 10.05
C GLY A 199 -17.81 -42.98 10.29
N PHE A 200 -17.19 -42.26 9.35
CA PHE A 200 -15.89 -41.61 9.55
C PHE A 200 -15.96 -40.11 9.31
N HIS A 201 -15.20 -39.35 10.12
CA HIS A 201 -14.81 -37.99 9.76
C HIS A 201 -13.44 -38.06 9.07
N THR A 202 -13.35 -37.58 7.83
CA THR A 202 -12.17 -37.76 6.97
C THR A 202 -11.52 -36.44 6.61
N GLN A 203 -10.19 -36.37 6.69
CA GLN A 203 -9.40 -35.21 6.27
C GLN A 203 -8.26 -35.65 5.35
N GLU A 204 -8.11 -35.01 4.20
CA GLU A 204 -7.04 -35.31 3.25
C GLU A 204 -5.70 -34.72 3.72
N ILE A 205 -4.64 -35.50 3.61
CA ILE A 205 -3.27 -35.02 3.84
C ILE A 205 -2.77 -34.42 2.52
N PRO A 206 -2.39 -33.12 2.49
CA PRO A 206 -1.86 -32.51 1.28
C PRO A 206 -0.54 -33.16 0.88
N LEU A 207 -0.46 -33.63 -0.36
CA LEU A 207 0.75 -34.22 -0.96
C LEU A 207 1.34 -33.27 -2.03
N PRO A 208 2.65 -33.37 -2.33
CA PRO A 208 3.25 -32.60 -3.42
C PRO A 208 2.50 -32.79 -4.75
N GLN A 209 2.26 -31.70 -5.47
CA GLN A 209 1.58 -31.74 -6.78
C GLN A 209 2.42 -32.52 -7.81
N GLN A 210 3.74 -32.35 -7.80
CA GLN A 210 4.63 -33.15 -8.63
C GLN A 210 4.88 -34.51 -7.96
N LYS A 211 4.32 -35.56 -8.56
CA LYS A 211 4.44 -36.94 -8.10
C LYS A 211 5.74 -37.56 -8.64
N SER A 212 6.66 -37.91 -7.75
CA SER A 212 7.86 -38.68 -8.12
C SER A 212 7.57 -40.18 -7.98
N PHE A 213 7.68 -40.90 -9.09
CA PHE A 213 7.56 -42.36 -9.08
C PHE A 213 8.90 -42.97 -8.67
N HIS A 214 8.85 -44.00 -7.82
CA HIS A 214 10.00 -44.85 -7.52
C HIS A 214 9.68 -46.31 -7.89
N VAL A 215 10.72 -47.13 -8.01
CA VAL A 215 10.55 -48.54 -8.40
C VAL A 215 10.38 -49.42 -7.14
N GLU A 216 9.33 -50.23 -7.10
CA GLU A 216 9.13 -51.29 -6.11
C GLU A 216 8.91 -52.63 -6.82
N ARG A 217 9.45 -53.71 -6.25
CA ARG A 217 9.28 -55.06 -6.81
C ARG A 217 8.01 -55.71 -6.23
N VAL A 218 7.06 -56.05 -7.08
CA VAL A 218 5.79 -56.69 -6.72
C VAL A 218 5.60 -57.96 -7.56
N ASN A 219 5.40 -59.11 -6.90
CA ASN A 219 5.21 -60.42 -7.55
C ASN A 219 6.28 -60.72 -8.62
N GLY A 220 7.54 -60.41 -8.30
CA GLY A 220 8.70 -60.63 -9.17
C GLY A 220 8.97 -59.55 -10.22
N LYS A 221 8.03 -58.61 -10.46
CA LYS A 221 8.15 -57.53 -11.47
C LYS A 221 8.42 -56.16 -10.84
N ASN A 222 9.15 -55.30 -11.55
CA ASN A 222 9.45 -53.94 -11.11
C ASN A 222 8.34 -52.98 -11.55
N TYR A 223 7.59 -52.45 -10.59
CA TYR A 223 6.54 -51.46 -10.82
C TYR A 223 7.05 -50.06 -10.47
N ARG A 224 6.65 -49.07 -11.27
CA ARG A 224 6.72 -47.67 -10.86
C ARG A 224 5.54 -47.41 -9.93
N CYS A 225 5.81 -46.85 -8.77
CA CYS A 225 4.77 -46.56 -7.79
C CYS A 225 4.96 -45.22 -7.10
N VAL A 226 3.83 -44.69 -6.61
CA VAL A 226 3.77 -43.40 -5.91
C VAL A 226 2.56 -43.36 -4.99
N THR A 227 2.69 -42.66 -3.86
CA THR A 227 1.57 -42.36 -2.99
C THR A 227 0.66 -41.32 -3.64
N TRP A 228 -0.53 -41.75 -4.04
CA TRP A 228 -1.46 -40.92 -4.80
C TRP A 228 -2.24 -39.98 -3.90
N SER A 229 -2.89 -40.54 -2.88
CA SER A 229 -3.64 -39.80 -1.87
C SER A 229 -3.50 -40.45 -0.49
N GLN A 230 -3.61 -39.62 0.55
CA GLN A 230 -3.61 -40.07 1.94
C GLN A 230 -4.69 -39.31 2.70
N TYR A 231 -5.39 -40.03 3.59
CA TYR A 231 -6.46 -39.48 4.41
C TYR A 231 -6.25 -39.89 5.85
N VAL A 232 -6.50 -38.96 6.77
CA VAL A 232 -6.69 -39.26 8.19
C VAL A 232 -8.18 -39.42 8.42
N MET A 233 -8.57 -40.52 9.03
CA MET A 233 -9.96 -40.84 9.33
C MET A 233 -10.17 -41.01 10.83
N PHE A 234 -11.28 -40.50 11.32
CA PHE A 234 -11.71 -40.61 12.72
C PHE A 234 -13.07 -41.34 12.77
N PRO A 235 -13.13 -42.56 13.28
CA PRO A 235 -14.38 -43.32 13.35
C PRO A 235 -15.33 -42.68 14.38
N GLN A 236 -16.58 -42.44 13.97
CA GLN A 236 -17.62 -41.77 14.76
C GLN A 236 -18.58 -42.76 15.44
N VAL A 237 -18.58 -44.02 15.03
CA VAL A 237 -19.42 -45.07 15.59
C VAL A 237 -18.62 -46.36 15.77
N THR A 238 -19.03 -47.19 16.73
CA THR A 238 -18.40 -48.48 17.04
C THR A 238 -18.94 -49.59 16.12
N GLY A 239 -18.16 -50.65 15.95
CA GLY A 239 -18.51 -51.80 15.11
C GLY A 239 -17.61 -51.94 13.89
N LYS A 240 -18.02 -52.78 12.93
CA LYS A 240 -17.26 -53.00 11.70
C LYS A 240 -17.68 -51.96 10.65
N LEU A 241 -16.78 -51.04 10.33
CA LEU A 241 -16.98 -50.03 9.31
C LEU A 241 -16.26 -50.42 8.01
N GLU A 242 -16.89 -50.12 6.88
CA GLU A 242 -16.36 -50.45 5.55
C GLU A 242 -15.99 -49.17 4.80
N ILE A 243 -14.78 -49.18 4.23
CA ILE A 243 -14.32 -48.22 3.24
C ILE A 243 -14.65 -48.82 1.88
N PRO A 244 -15.58 -48.24 1.11
CA PRO A 244 -16.08 -48.84 -0.13
C PRO A 244 -15.00 -48.86 -1.21
N SER A 245 -15.17 -49.73 -2.20
CA SER A 245 -14.32 -49.75 -3.39
C SER A 245 -14.51 -48.47 -4.21
N ILE A 246 -13.42 -47.82 -4.61
CA ILE A 246 -13.44 -46.55 -5.35
C ILE A 246 -12.90 -46.80 -6.76
N THR A 247 -13.57 -46.24 -7.78
CA THR A 247 -13.08 -46.29 -9.15
C THR A 247 -12.31 -45.02 -9.49
N TYR A 248 -11.07 -45.19 -9.94
CA TYR A 248 -10.22 -44.14 -10.48
C TYR A 248 -10.11 -44.27 -12.00
N ASN A 249 -10.09 -43.16 -12.72
CA ASN A 249 -9.88 -43.11 -14.16
C ASN A 249 -8.44 -42.68 -14.44
N GLY A 250 -7.60 -43.62 -14.88
CA GLY A 250 -6.22 -43.36 -15.28
C GLY A 250 -6.10 -43.09 -16.77
N THR A 251 -5.28 -42.10 -17.15
CA THR A 251 -4.84 -41.88 -18.52
C THR A 251 -3.41 -42.39 -18.65
N LEU A 252 -3.22 -43.35 -19.53
CA LEU A 252 -1.95 -43.98 -19.84
C LEU A 252 -1.50 -43.56 -21.23
N VAL A 253 -0.21 -43.42 -21.44
CA VAL A 253 0.36 -43.17 -22.76
C VAL A 253 1.07 -44.44 -23.23
N GLN A 254 0.67 -44.95 -24.41
CA GLN A 254 1.32 -46.08 -25.06
C GLN A 254 1.92 -45.63 -26.38
N ARG A 255 3.17 -46.03 -26.64
CA ARG A 255 3.82 -45.78 -27.93
C ARG A 255 3.20 -46.65 -29.01
N ILE A 256 2.89 -46.07 -30.16
CA ILE A 256 2.49 -46.82 -31.36
C ILE A 256 3.74 -47.07 -32.20
N ASP A 257 4.02 -48.35 -32.46
CA ASP A 257 5.22 -48.75 -33.19
C ASP A 257 5.02 -48.73 -34.72
N ASN A 258 3.78 -48.82 -35.23
CA ASN A 258 3.45 -48.78 -36.67
C ASN A 258 2.29 -47.80 -36.95
N LEU A 259 2.59 -46.50 -36.99
CA LEU A 259 1.62 -45.47 -37.39
C LEU A 259 1.87 -45.08 -38.86
N ASP A 260 0.81 -45.02 -39.68
CA ASP A 260 0.90 -44.56 -41.07
C ASP A 260 1.50 -43.13 -41.11
N PRO A 261 2.46 -42.84 -42.01
CA PRO A 261 3.03 -41.50 -42.18
C PRO A 261 2.00 -40.35 -42.24
N MET A 262 0.80 -40.60 -42.79
CA MET A 262 -0.29 -39.62 -42.85
C MET A 262 -0.94 -39.36 -41.47
N GLU A 263 -1.15 -40.40 -40.65
CA GLU A 263 -1.70 -40.28 -39.29
C GLU A 263 -0.70 -39.64 -38.31
N ALA A 264 0.59 -39.93 -38.47
CA ALA A 264 1.66 -39.30 -37.67
C ALA A 264 1.74 -37.78 -37.92
N PHE A 265 1.49 -37.33 -39.16
CA PHE A 265 1.46 -35.92 -39.53
C PHE A 265 0.25 -35.17 -38.95
N LEU A 266 -0.94 -35.79 -38.99
CA LEU A 266 -2.18 -35.21 -38.43
C LEU A 266 -2.15 -35.08 -36.91
N ASN A 267 -1.41 -35.96 -36.21
CA ASN A 267 -1.21 -35.90 -34.75
C ASN A 267 0.05 -35.12 -34.32
N GLY A 268 0.64 -34.31 -35.21
CA GLY A 268 1.75 -33.41 -34.88
C GLY A 268 3.09 -34.10 -34.58
N GLY A 269 3.33 -35.29 -35.12
CA GLY A 269 4.57 -36.06 -34.96
C GLY A 269 4.68 -36.88 -33.67
N ALA A 270 3.58 -37.00 -32.91
CA ALA A 270 3.51 -37.77 -31.67
C ALA A 270 3.20 -39.27 -31.93
N ASN A 271 4.17 -40.16 -31.72
CA ASN A 271 3.99 -41.61 -31.84
C ASN A 271 3.34 -42.24 -30.59
N TYR A 272 2.32 -41.62 -30.02
CA TYR A 272 1.68 -42.13 -28.80
C TYR A 272 0.15 -42.00 -28.82
N THR A 273 -0.53 -42.93 -28.16
CA THR A 273 -1.97 -42.84 -27.89
C THR A 273 -2.29 -42.84 -26.41
N GLU A 274 -3.29 -42.05 -26.05
CA GLU A 274 -3.85 -42.01 -24.72
C GLU A 274 -4.90 -43.11 -24.53
N ILE A 275 -4.69 -43.97 -23.54
CA ILE A 275 -5.62 -45.02 -23.16
C ILE A 275 -6.21 -44.65 -21.81
N LYS A 276 -7.53 -44.45 -21.77
CA LYS A 276 -8.28 -44.26 -20.52
C LYS A 276 -8.66 -45.62 -19.93
N LYS A 277 -8.32 -45.84 -18.66
CA LYS A 277 -8.59 -47.09 -17.94
C LYS A 277 -9.20 -46.79 -16.57
N ALA A 278 -10.38 -47.36 -16.33
CA ALA A 278 -10.98 -47.40 -15.00
C ALA A 278 -10.28 -48.45 -14.14
N ILE A 279 -9.84 -48.06 -12.94
CA ILE A 279 -9.10 -48.89 -11.97
C ILE A 279 -9.90 -48.89 -10.67
N LYS A 280 -10.26 -50.08 -10.19
CA LYS A 280 -10.97 -50.22 -8.91
C LYS A 280 -9.96 -50.37 -7.78
N ALA A 281 -9.95 -49.43 -6.86
CA ALA A 281 -9.29 -49.56 -5.57
C ALA A 281 -10.13 -50.51 -4.68
N PRO A 282 -9.55 -51.55 -4.07
CA PRO A 282 -10.29 -52.52 -3.26
C PRO A 282 -10.92 -51.87 -2.01
N SER A 283 -12.04 -52.43 -1.52
CA SER A 283 -12.62 -52.04 -0.25
C SER A 283 -11.75 -52.51 0.94
N LEU A 284 -11.89 -51.85 2.08
CA LEU A 284 -11.15 -52.16 3.29
C LEU A 284 -12.05 -52.03 4.52
N SER A 285 -12.07 -53.04 5.39
CA SER A 285 -12.86 -53.01 6.62
C SER A 285 -12.02 -52.63 7.85
N ILE A 286 -12.54 -51.74 8.69
CA ILE A 286 -11.95 -51.32 9.96
C ILE A 286 -12.87 -51.76 11.11
N THR A 287 -12.29 -52.35 12.15
CA THR A 287 -13.02 -52.70 13.38
C THR A 287 -12.85 -51.61 14.42
N VAL A 288 -13.95 -51.00 14.85
CA VAL A 288 -13.95 -49.89 15.82
C VAL A 288 -14.47 -50.38 17.17
N LEU A 289 -13.62 -50.29 18.19
CA LEU A 289 -13.91 -50.66 19.57
C LEU A 289 -14.51 -49.47 20.34
N PRO A 290 -15.46 -49.70 21.27
CA PRO A 290 -15.92 -48.66 22.19
C PRO A 290 -14.79 -48.22 23.13
N LEU A 291 -14.80 -46.95 23.53
CA LEU A 291 -13.94 -46.48 24.61
C LEU A 291 -14.42 -47.05 25.96
N PRO A 292 -13.58 -47.79 26.72
CA PRO A 292 -14.01 -48.47 27.94
C PRO A 292 -14.21 -47.48 29.09
N ASN A 293 -15.25 -47.61 29.92
CA ASN A 293 -15.43 -46.83 31.17
C ASN A 293 -15.34 -45.29 31.02
N LYS A 294 -16.06 -44.73 30.04
CA LYS A 294 -16.06 -43.29 29.70
C LYS A 294 -16.41 -42.36 30.88
N PRO A 295 -15.49 -41.49 31.34
CA PRO A 295 -15.76 -40.52 32.42
C PRO A 295 -16.79 -39.45 31.99
N ALA A 296 -17.54 -38.92 32.95
CA ALA A 296 -18.55 -37.89 32.71
C ALA A 296 -17.95 -36.58 32.14
N ASN A 297 -16.76 -36.20 32.58
CA ASN A 297 -16.03 -35.00 32.16
C ASN A 297 -15.08 -35.23 30.97
N PHE A 298 -15.23 -36.35 30.24
CA PHE A 298 -14.42 -36.65 29.07
C PHE A 298 -14.58 -35.60 27.98
N SER A 299 -13.46 -35.02 27.53
CA SER A 299 -13.43 -33.93 26.55
C SER A 299 -13.71 -34.39 25.11
N GLY A 300 -13.81 -35.70 24.86
CA GLY A 300 -13.84 -36.23 23.49
C GLY A 300 -12.45 -36.46 22.89
N GLY A 301 -11.37 -36.07 23.59
CA GLY A 301 -10.01 -36.22 23.09
C GLY A 301 -9.51 -37.66 23.10
N VAL A 302 -9.03 -38.13 21.96
CA VAL A 302 -8.37 -39.43 21.77
C VAL A 302 -7.04 -39.18 21.06
N GLY A 303 -5.94 -39.42 21.77
CA GLY A 303 -4.62 -39.02 21.31
C GLY A 303 -3.66 -38.70 22.46
N SER A 304 -2.73 -37.78 22.24
CA SER A 304 -1.81 -37.26 23.25
C SER A 304 -1.92 -35.75 23.28
N PHE A 305 -2.27 -35.20 24.45
CA PHE A 305 -2.55 -33.77 24.60
C PHE A 305 -1.88 -33.20 25.85
N THR A 306 -1.64 -31.90 25.81
CA THR A 306 -1.28 -31.04 26.91
C THR A 306 -2.26 -29.87 26.98
N ILE A 307 -2.42 -29.26 28.16
CA ILE A 307 -3.28 -28.10 28.34
C ILE A 307 -2.54 -27.02 29.13
N SER A 308 -2.68 -25.77 28.72
CA SER A 308 -2.15 -24.61 29.44
C SER A 308 -3.15 -23.46 29.42
N SER A 309 -3.02 -22.53 30.37
CA SER A 309 -3.85 -21.33 30.42
C SER A 309 -3.05 -20.10 30.80
N SER A 310 -3.45 -18.94 30.27
CA SER A 310 -2.84 -17.64 30.56
C SER A 310 -3.88 -16.52 30.52
N LEU A 311 -3.70 -15.50 31.37
CA LEU A 311 -4.45 -14.25 31.28
C LEU A 311 -3.65 -13.21 30.50
N ASP A 312 -4.33 -12.39 29.70
CA ASP A 312 -3.73 -11.21 29.07
C ASP A 312 -3.36 -10.13 30.09
N LYS A 313 -4.13 -10.01 31.19
CA LYS A 313 -3.90 -9.06 32.28
C LYS A 313 -4.03 -9.75 33.65
N LYS A 314 -3.09 -9.47 34.56
CA LYS A 314 -3.14 -9.94 35.96
C LYS A 314 -3.79 -8.94 36.91
N VAL A 315 -3.88 -7.67 36.50
CA VAL A 315 -4.53 -6.59 37.23
C VAL A 315 -5.52 -5.92 36.28
N VAL A 316 -6.77 -5.78 36.71
CA VAL A 316 -7.87 -5.23 35.91
C VAL A 316 -8.79 -4.42 36.82
N LYS A 317 -9.58 -3.48 36.29
CA LYS A 317 -10.60 -2.80 37.09
C LYS A 317 -11.93 -3.51 36.99
N SER A 318 -12.78 -3.38 38.01
CA SER A 318 -14.16 -3.83 37.95
C SER A 318 -14.87 -3.24 36.73
N GLY A 319 -15.52 -4.08 35.92
CA GLY A 319 -16.16 -3.71 34.65
C GLY A 319 -15.29 -3.84 33.40
N ASP A 320 -13.97 -3.96 33.53
CA ASP A 320 -13.05 -4.10 32.40
C ASP A 320 -12.86 -5.58 32.01
N ALA A 321 -12.94 -5.88 30.71
CA ALA A 321 -12.75 -7.24 30.22
C ALA A 321 -11.29 -7.73 30.35
N VAL A 322 -11.15 -9.00 30.74
CA VAL A 322 -9.90 -9.77 30.74
C VAL A 322 -10.09 -11.02 29.87
N VAL A 323 -9.05 -11.39 29.11
CA VAL A 323 -9.07 -12.54 28.22
C VAL A 323 -8.30 -13.68 28.86
N LEU A 324 -9.00 -14.79 29.13
CA LEU A 324 -8.42 -16.06 29.51
C LEU A 324 -8.19 -16.91 28.26
N ARG A 325 -6.92 -17.10 27.90
CA ARG A 325 -6.51 -17.99 26.83
C ARG A 325 -6.25 -19.39 27.38
N VAL A 326 -6.94 -20.39 26.87
CA VAL A 326 -6.73 -21.81 27.15
C VAL A 326 -6.22 -22.49 25.89
N VAL A 327 -5.08 -23.15 25.95
CA VAL A 327 -4.44 -23.81 24.80
C VAL A 327 -4.41 -25.31 25.05
N VAL A 328 -5.05 -26.07 24.15
CA VAL A 328 -4.91 -27.52 24.07
C VAL A 328 -3.98 -27.84 22.90
N ASP A 329 -2.81 -28.39 23.21
CA ASP A 329 -1.76 -28.70 22.24
C ASP A 329 -1.54 -30.22 22.20
N GLY A 330 -1.33 -30.78 21.01
CA GLY A 330 -1.00 -32.20 20.90
C GLY A 330 -1.29 -32.81 19.53
N VAL A 331 -1.50 -34.13 19.52
CA VAL A 331 -1.80 -34.92 18.33
C VAL A 331 -2.94 -35.91 18.59
N GLY A 332 -3.90 -35.98 17.66
CA GLY A 332 -5.07 -36.85 17.77
C GLY A 332 -6.26 -36.30 16.98
N ASN A 333 -7.44 -36.31 17.59
CA ASN A 333 -8.67 -35.77 17.04
C ASN A 333 -8.94 -34.30 17.47
N LEU A 334 -7.93 -33.42 17.44
CA LEU A 334 -8.01 -32.06 18.03
C LEU A 334 -9.24 -31.24 17.60
N LYS A 335 -9.68 -31.36 16.33
CA LYS A 335 -10.84 -30.61 15.82
C LYS A 335 -12.20 -31.09 16.35
N LEU A 336 -12.23 -32.27 16.96
CA LEU A 336 -13.45 -32.92 17.47
C LEU A 336 -13.55 -32.82 19.01
N LEU A 337 -12.67 -32.05 19.64
CA LEU A 337 -12.67 -31.83 21.08
C LEU A 337 -13.88 -30.99 21.51
N LYS A 338 -14.50 -31.40 22.62
CA LYS A 338 -15.39 -30.53 23.37
C LYS A 338 -14.58 -29.40 23.98
N GLN A 339 -15.18 -28.21 23.97
CA GLN A 339 -14.62 -27.03 24.61
C GLN A 339 -14.35 -27.26 26.10
N PRO A 340 -13.18 -26.84 26.64
CA PRO A 340 -12.89 -26.93 28.07
C PRO A 340 -13.93 -26.21 28.94
N VAL A 341 -14.36 -26.86 30.01
CA VAL A 341 -15.30 -26.32 31.00
C VAL A 341 -14.55 -26.13 32.30
N PHE A 342 -14.83 -25.02 32.99
CA PHE A 342 -14.19 -24.66 34.25
C PHE A 342 -15.11 -23.77 35.07
N ASP A 343 -14.95 -23.88 36.39
CA ASP A 343 -15.66 -23.06 37.36
C ASP A 343 -15.01 -21.69 37.47
N LEU A 344 -15.84 -20.66 37.51
CA LEU A 344 -15.43 -19.28 37.61
C LEU A 344 -16.03 -18.67 38.88
N PRO A 345 -15.31 -17.76 39.59
CA PRO A 345 -15.87 -17.06 40.73
C PRO A 345 -17.18 -16.34 40.36
N LYS A 346 -18.15 -16.31 41.29
CA LYS A 346 -19.50 -15.74 41.05
C LYS A 346 -19.49 -14.27 40.62
N ASP A 347 -18.41 -13.54 40.90
CA ASP A 347 -18.24 -12.14 40.55
C ASP A 347 -17.75 -11.90 39.11
N PHE A 348 -17.72 -12.92 38.25
CA PHE A 348 -17.35 -12.76 36.85
C PHE A 348 -18.48 -13.18 35.90
N ASP A 349 -18.70 -12.36 34.88
CA ASP A 349 -19.43 -12.76 33.68
C ASP A 349 -18.48 -13.47 32.71
N LYS A 350 -18.94 -14.59 32.14
CA LYS A 350 -18.22 -15.41 31.17
C LYS A 350 -18.95 -15.39 29.82
N TYR A 351 -18.22 -15.12 28.76
CA TYR A 351 -18.73 -15.19 27.39
C TYR A 351 -18.21 -16.42 26.66
N ASP A 352 -18.88 -16.78 25.56
CA ASP A 352 -18.44 -17.86 24.68
C ASP A 352 -17.05 -17.55 24.11
N PRO A 353 -16.14 -18.54 24.09
CA PRO A 353 -14.79 -18.29 23.66
C PRO A 353 -14.68 -18.15 22.16
N LYS A 354 -13.74 -17.31 21.73
CA LYS A 354 -13.24 -17.33 20.36
C LYS A 354 -12.34 -18.56 20.18
N ILE A 355 -12.61 -19.37 19.17
CA ILE A 355 -11.84 -20.57 18.86
C ILE A 355 -10.86 -20.27 17.72
N ILE A 356 -9.57 -20.52 17.94
CA ILE A 356 -8.51 -20.35 16.94
C ILE A 356 -7.88 -21.72 16.68
N ASP A 357 -8.00 -22.20 15.43
CA ASP A 357 -7.42 -23.46 14.95
C ASP A 357 -6.02 -23.20 14.38
N LYS A 358 -4.99 -23.75 15.03
CA LYS A 358 -3.60 -23.77 14.55
C LYS A 358 -3.10 -25.20 14.34
N THR A 359 -3.96 -26.06 13.82
CA THR A 359 -3.65 -27.47 13.59
C THR A 359 -3.28 -27.75 12.13
N LYS A 360 -2.58 -28.87 11.93
CA LYS A 360 -2.21 -29.43 10.63
C LYS A 360 -2.59 -30.89 10.60
N VAL A 361 -3.06 -31.36 9.45
CA VAL A 361 -3.36 -32.78 9.23
C VAL A 361 -2.06 -33.50 8.88
N THR A 362 -1.72 -34.55 9.64
CA THR A 362 -0.48 -35.32 9.49
C THR A 362 -0.77 -36.82 9.45
N SER A 363 0.23 -37.64 9.12
CA SER A 363 0.09 -39.11 9.13
C SER A 363 -0.26 -39.71 10.49
N ARG A 364 -0.06 -38.97 11.59
CA ARG A 364 -0.36 -39.43 12.96
C ARG A 364 -1.73 -38.98 13.47
N GLY A 365 -2.44 -38.13 12.73
CA GLY A 365 -3.65 -37.45 13.18
C GLY A 365 -3.60 -35.95 12.88
N VAL A 366 -4.52 -35.20 13.49
CA VAL A 366 -4.44 -33.73 13.53
C VAL A 366 -3.46 -33.35 14.63
N GLU A 367 -2.45 -32.56 14.28
CA GLU A 367 -1.37 -32.11 15.18
C GLU A 367 -1.35 -30.59 15.26
N GLY A 368 -1.15 -30.03 16.46
CA GLY A 368 -0.99 -28.59 16.68
C GLY A 368 -1.82 -28.09 17.85
N GLN A 369 -2.34 -26.86 17.73
CA GLN A 369 -2.98 -26.15 18.84
C GLN A 369 -4.44 -25.80 18.54
N MET A 370 -5.31 -26.10 19.49
CA MET A 370 -6.64 -25.53 19.61
C MET A 370 -6.63 -24.49 20.74
N ILE A 371 -6.90 -23.23 20.40
CA ILE A 371 -6.86 -22.12 21.35
C ILE A 371 -8.28 -21.62 21.58
N TYR A 372 -8.67 -21.55 22.85
CA TYR A 372 -9.96 -21.03 23.31
C TYR A 372 -9.72 -19.74 24.10
N GLU A 373 -10.21 -18.61 23.59
CA GLU A 373 -10.09 -17.30 24.25
C GLU A 373 -11.42 -16.90 24.87
N TYR A 374 -11.54 -17.07 26.20
CA TYR A 374 -12.71 -16.69 26.98
C TYR A 374 -12.60 -15.23 27.40
N ILE A 375 -13.64 -14.45 27.16
CA ILE A 375 -13.76 -13.10 27.71
C ILE A 375 -14.43 -13.21 29.07
N LEU A 376 -13.77 -12.68 30.10
CA LEU A 376 -14.26 -12.65 31.47
C LEU A 376 -14.39 -11.18 31.92
N VAL A 377 -15.48 -10.82 32.61
CA VAL A 377 -15.70 -9.46 33.10
C VAL A 377 -15.97 -9.49 34.61
N PRO A 378 -15.06 -8.95 35.46
CA PRO A 378 -15.26 -8.91 36.90
C PRO A 378 -16.23 -7.79 37.29
N ARG A 379 -17.14 -8.08 38.23
CA ARG A 379 -18.19 -7.18 38.70
C ARG A 379 -17.85 -6.40 39.96
N ASN A 380 -16.95 -6.93 40.78
CA ASN A 380 -16.61 -6.38 42.10
C ASN A 380 -15.08 -6.37 42.31
N GLN A 381 -14.58 -5.34 43.00
CA GLN A 381 -13.17 -5.25 43.41
C GLN A 381 -12.78 -6.42 44.35
N GLY A 382 -11.56 -6.92 44.23
CA GLY A 382 -11.07 -8.04 45.05
C GLY A 382 -9.90 -8.78 44.42
N ASN A 383 -9.33 -9.73 45.17
CA ASN A 383 -8.36 -10.68 44.63
C ASN A 383 -9.08 -12.00 44.37
N TYR A 384 -9.03 -12.48 43.12
CA TYR A 384 -9.70 -13.70 42.72
C TYR A 384 -8.68 -14.70 42.17
N THR A 385 -9.03 -15.98 42.28
CA THR A 385 -8.27 -17.07 41.69
C THR A 385 -9.18 -17.84 40.74
N ILE A 386 -8.76 -17.94 39.48
CA ILE A 386 -9.35 -18.84 38.50
C ILE A 386 -8.73 -20.22 38.73
N GLY A 387 -9.58 -21.20 39.01
CA GLY A 387 -9.15 -22.57 39.32
C GLY A 387 -8.42 -23.24 38.15
N ALA A 388 -7.70 -24.32 38.46
CA ALA A 388 -7.13 -25.20 37.45
C ALA A 388 -8.24 -25.78 36.55
N ILE A 389 -8.04 -25.74 35.24
CA ILE A 389 -9.00 -26.25 34.26
C ILE A 389 -8.65 -27.72 33.99
N PRO A 390 -9.49 -28.68 34.40
CA PRO A 390 -9.24 -30.10 34.13
C PRO A 390 -9.55 -30.44 32.67
N PHE A 391 -8.76 -31.33 32.10
CA PHE A 391 -8.94 -31.87 30.75
C PHE A 391 -8.69 -33.38 30.77
N VAL A 392 -9.76 -34.14 30.51
CA VAL A 392 -9.74 -35.60 30.52
C VAL A 392 -9.79 -36.11 29.09
N TYR A 393 -8.76 -36.86 28.68
CA TYR A 393 -8.66 -37.46 27.35
C TYR A 393 -8.27 -38.94 27.45
N TYR A 394 -8.50 -39.70 26.37
CA TYR A 394 -8.09 -41.09 26.26
C TYR A 394 -6.72 -41.16 25.59
N ASP A 395 -5.71 -41.62 26.33
CA ASP A 395 -4.37 -41.81 25.82
C ASP A 395 -4.28 -43.15 25.10
N THR A 396 -4.04 -43.11 23.79
CA THR A 396 -4.02 -44.33 22.96
C THR A 396 -2.77 -45.18 23.14
N ALA A 397 -1.68 -44.63 23.69
CA ALA A 397 -0.47 -45.37 24.00
C ALA A 397 -0.61 -46.15 25.31
N VAL A 398 -1.21 -45.53 26.33
CA VAL A 398 -1.45 -46.15 27.64
C VAL A 398 -2.78 -46.91 27.69
N LYS A 399 -3.66 -46.70 26.70
CA LYS A 399 -5.01 -47.29 26.59
C LYS A 399 -5.89 -47.01 27.81
N ASN A 400 -5.73 -45.84 28.42
CA ASN A 400 -6.47 -45.41 29.60
C ASN A 400 -6.73 -43.89 29.56
N TYR A 401 -7.68 -43.41 30.35
CA TYR A 401 -7.92 -41.99 30.49
C TYR A 401 -6.81 -41.32 31.30
N LYS A 402 -6.40 -40.13 30.84
CA LYS A 402 -5.52 -39.22 31.58
C LYS A 402 -6.25 -37.93 31.88
N THR A 403 -6.12 -37.47 33.11
CA THR A 403 -6.55 -36.15 33.56
C THR A 403 -5.32 -35.27 33.67
N ILE A 404 -5.27 -34.23 32.86
CA ILE A 404 -4.30 -33.14 32.97
C ILE A 404 -5.03 -31.87 33.35
N GLN A 405 -4.34 -30.91 33.93
CA GLN A 405 -4.97 -29.67 34.38
C GLN A 405 -4.03 -28.48 34.21
N THR A 406 -4.61 -27.30 34.01
CA THR A 406 -3.83 -26.06 33.95
C THR A 406 -3.38 -25.61 35.34
N THR A 407 -2.49 -24.64 35.41
CA THR A 407 -2.14 -23.98 36.67
C THR A 407 -3.21 -22.95 37.05
N PRO A 408 -3.62 -22.85 38.33
CA PRO A 408 -4.49 -21.78 38.80
C PRO A 408 -3.91 -20.40 38.50
N LEU A 409 -4.77 -19.43 38.18
CA LEU A 409 -4.37 -18.07 37.79
C LEU A 409 -4.96 -17.05 38.75
N ASN A 410 -4.10 -16.21 39.33
CA ASN A 410 -4.53 -15.14 40.22
C ASN A 410 -4.76 -13.83 39.43
N ILE A 411 -5.84 -13.14 39.75
CA ILE A 411 -6.22 -11.85 39.16
C ILE A 411 -6.62 -10.87 40.26
N LYS A 412 -6.04 -9.68 40.22
CA LYS A 412 -6.38 -8.55 41.10
C LYS A 412 -7.35 -7.62 40.39
N VAL A 413 -8.53 -7.42 40.97
CA VAL A 413 -9.57 -6.52 40.48
C VAL A 413 -9.59 -5.26 41.33
N GLU A 414 -9.25 -4.12 40.74
CA GLU A 414 -9.25 -2.82 41.38
C GLU A 414 -10.62 -2.12 41.22
N LYS A 415 -10.89 -1.10 42.04
CA LYS A 415 -12.12 -0.33 41.96
C LYS A 415 -12.24 0.33 40.58
N GLY A 416 -13.29 -0.03 39.83
CA GLY A 416 -13.67 0.70 38.63
C GLY A 416 -14.25 2.06 38.99
N ALA A 417 -14.04 3.07 38.13
CA ALA A 417 -14.77 4.32 38.26
C ALA A 417 -16.27 4.04 38.00
N GLU A 418 -17.19 4.68 38.73
CA GLU A 418 -18.65 4.69 38.42
C GLU A 418 -18.95 5.48 37.12
N SER A 419 -18.03 5.44 36.16
CA SER A 419 -18.18 5.98 34.84
C SER A 419 -18.02 4.82 33.87
N ARG A 420 -19.13 4.42 33.24
CA ARG A 420 -19.08 3.65 31.99
C ARG A 420 -18.29 4.46 30.97
N SER A 421 -16.98 4.24 30.88
CA SER A 421 -16.14 4.84 29.83
C SER A 421 -15.08 3.85 29.36
N ARG A 422 -15.50 3.13 28.30
CA ARG A 422 -14.75 2.78 27.07
C ARG A 422 -13.30 2.34 27.21
N ILE A 423 -13.10 1.04 27.02
CA ILE A 423 -11.84 0.49 26.55
C ILE A 423 -11.73 0.73 25.05
N GLU A 424 -10.73 1.51 24.64
CA GLU A 424 -10.22 1.58 23.28
C GLU A 424 -9.46 0.29 22.95
N SER A 425 -10.17 -0.66 22.35
CA SER A 425 -9.60 -1.65 21.45
C SER A 425 -10.52 -1.71 20.25
N PHE A 426 -9.95 -1.71 19.04
CA PHE A 426 -10.68 -1.89 17.78
C PHE A 426 -11.43 -3.22 17.81
N ASP A 427 -12.69 -3.20 18.25
CA ASP A 427 -13.70 -4.19 17.96
C ASP A 427 -15.05 -3.52 18.20
N ALA A 428 -15.95 -3.70 17.23
CA ALA A 428 -17.27 -3.11 17.21
C ALA A 428 -17.96 -3.20 18.57
N GLU A 429 -18.68 -2.13 18.94
CA GLU A 429 -19.87 -2.30 19.79
C GLU A 429 -20.58 -3.54 19.26
N LYS A 430 -20.75 -4.56 20.10
CA LYS A 430 -21.56 -5.73 19.75
C LYS A 430 -23.00 -5.24 19.73
N LEU A 431 -23.32 -4.54 18.66
CA LEU A 431 -24.62 -4.00 18.34
C LEU A 431 -25.60 -5.16 18.42
N THR A 432 -26.63 -5.05 19.25
CA THR A 432 -27.73 -6.02 19.26
C THR A 432 -28.62 -5.84 18.01
N ASP A 433 -28.56 -4.66 17.39
CA ASP A 433 -29.21 -4.30 16.14
C ASP A 433 -28.45 -3.14 15.46
N ILE A 434 -28.68 -2.92 14.16
CA ILE A 434 -28.09 -1.79 13.43
C ILE A 434 -28.40 -0.45 14.10
N GLN A 435 -27.48 0.52 14.00
CA GLN A 435 -27.74 1.90 14.36
C GLN A 435 -28.83 2.50 13.46
N GLY A 436 -29.68 3.36 14.01
CA GLY A 436 -30.82 3.97 13.30
C GLY A 436 -30.42 4.84 12.11
N ILE A 437 -31.44 5.27 11.34
CA ILE A 437 -31.26 6.16 10.18
C ILE A 437 -30.77 7.56 10.59
N ARG A 438 -30.08 8.24 9.67
CA ARG A 438 -29.63 9.63 9.81
C ARG A 438 -30.74 10.60 9.44
N LYS A 439 -31.15 11.41 10.41
CA LYS A 439 -32.17 12.46 10.26
C LYS A 439 -31.51 13.81 9.91
N GLY A 440 -32.31 14.75 9.41
CA GLY A 440 -31.86 16.11 9.05
C GLY A 440 -31.50 16.28 7.57
N ASN A 441 -31.07 17.49 7.22
CA ASN A 441 -30.87 17.91 5.84
C ASN A 441 -29.72 17.16 5.16
N ILE A 442 -29.83 16.94 3.85
CA ILE A 442 -28.80 16.31 3.04
C ILE A 442 -27.77 17.38 2.66
N SER A 443 -26.59 17.34 3.28
CA SER A 443 -25.48 18.25 2.97
C SER A 443 -24.32 17.56 2.23
N ASP A 444 -24.43 16.26 1.97
CA ASP A 444 -23.34 15.39 1.51
C ASP A 444 -23.51 14.89 0.07
N PHE A 445 -24.33 15.56 -0.76
CA PHE A 445 -24.40 15.25 -2.19
C PHE A 445 -23.03 15.44 -2.85
N GLN A 446 -22.47 14.36 -3.40
CA GLN A 446 -21.28 14.46 -4.23
C GLN A 446 -21.69 14.61 -5.69
N SER A 447 -21.15 15.65 -6.35
CA SER A 447 -21.27 15.79 -7.80
C SER A 447 -20.42 14.71 -8.48
N GLU A 448 -20.96 14.08 -9.53
CA GLU A 448 -20.25 13.07 -10.34
C GLU A 448 -18.89 13.52 -10.88
N GLN A 449 -18.65 14.84 -10.97
CA GLN A 449 -17.37 15.42 -11.41
C GLN A 449 -16.69 16.17 -10.25
N PRO A 450 -15.64 15.59 -9.63
CA PRO A 450 -14.93 16.25 -8.54
C PRO A 450 -14.25 17.53 -9.05
N PHE A 451 -14.18 18.55 -8.18
CA PHE A 451 -13.49 19.80 -8.50
C PHE A 451 -12.00 19.56 -8.87
N TRP A 452 -11.35 18.61 -8.20
CA TRP A 452 -9.98 18.22 -8.51
C TRP A 452 -9.85 17.64 -9.93
N ALA A 453 -8.90 18.16 -10.71
CA ALA A 453 -8.72 17.90 -12.14
C ALA A 453 -9.86 18.37 -13.07
N SER A 454 -10.75 19.24 -12.59
CA SER A 454 -11.70 19.96 -13.47
C SER A 454 -11.00 21.07 -14.27
N PRO A 455 -11.58 21.55 -15.39
CA PRO A 455 -11.05 22.71 -16.11
C PRO A 455 -10.90 23.94 -15.22
N LEU A 456 -11.84 24.16 -14.30
CA LEU A 456 -11.79 25.27 -13.34
C LEU A 456 -10.59 25.16 -12.38
N PHE A 457 -10.28 23.96 -11.91
CA PHE A 457 -9.12 23.71 -11.05
C PHE A 457 -7.80 24.08 -11.75
N TYR A 458 -7.63 23.67 -13.00
CA TYR A 458 -6.43 24.02 -13.78
C TYR A 458 -6.37 25.52 -14.10
N SER A 459 -7.51 26.15 -14.43
CA SER A 459 -7.59 27.60 -14.66
C SER A 459 -7.16 28.40 -13.44
N LEU A 460 -7.56 27.99 -12.23
CA LEU A 460 -7.17 28.66 -10.99
C LEU A 460 -5.66 28.52 -10.69
N HIS A 461 -5.07 27.36 -10.96
CA HIS A 461 -3.62 27.16 -10.83
C HIS A 461 -2.84 28.00 -11.86
N GLY A 462 -3.30 28.03 -13.11
CA GLY A 462 -2.73 28.86 -14.16
C GLY A 462 -2.82 30.35 -13.83
N PHE A 463 -3.95 30.80 -13.29
CA PHE A 463 -4.13 32.19 -12.85
C PHE A 463 -3.19 32.56 -11.69
N ALA A 464 -3.05 31.69 -10.68
CA ALA A 464 -2.10 31.90 -9.58
C ALA A 464 -0.65 32.01 -10.09
N PHE A 465 -0.27 31.17 -11.06
CA PHE A 465 1.05 31.23 -11.70
C PHE A 465 1.24 32.53 -12.51
N LEU A 466 0.23 32.96 -13.27
CA LEU A 466 0.27 34.21 -14.03
C LEU A 466 0.50 35.41 -13.10
N ILE A 467 -0.23 35.49 -11.99
CA ILE A 467 -0.04 36.59 -11.03
C ILE A 467 1.37 36.54 -10.43
N PHE A 468 1.90 35.36 -10.11
CA PHE A 468 3.28 35.22 -9.65
C PHE A 468 4.28 35.79 -10.66
N VAL A 469 4.14 35.46 -11.95
CA VAL A 469 5.02 35.98 -13.00
C VAL A 469 4.93 37.50 -13.09
N VAL A 470 3.71 38.06 -13.10
CA VAL A 470 3.51 39.52 -13.14
C VAL A 470 4.12 40.21 -11.92
N ALA A 471 3.87 39.71 -10.72
CA ALA A 471 4.43 40.24 -9.48
C ALA A 471 5.96 40.14 -9.45
N PHE A 472 6.52 39.02 -9.89
CA PHE A 472 7.96 38.80 -9.98
C PHE A 472 8.63 39.79 -10.94
N LEU A 473 8.07 39.97 -12.15
CA LEU A 473 8.59 40.91 -13.14
C LEU A 473 8.48 42.36 -12.64
N PHE A 474 7.37 42.73 -12.01
CA PHE A 474 7.16 44.05 -11.43
C PHE A 474 8.17 44.36 -10.32
N LEU A 475 8.34 43.44 -9.36
CA LEU A 475 9.28 43.60 -8.25
C LEU A 475 10.75 43.60 -8.71
N ARG A 476 11.09 42.78 -9.71
CA ARG A 476 12.41 42.79 -10.35
C ARG A 476 12.71 44.13 -11.02
N LYS A 477 11.74 44.68 -11.77
CA LYS A 477 11.84 46.01 -12.39
C LYS A 477 12.03 47.10 -11.34
N GLN A 478 11.32 47.02 -10.21
CA GLN A 478 11.45 47.98 -9.12
C GLN A 478 12.82 47.91 -8.42
N GLN A 479 13.36 46.70 -8.20
CA GLN A 479 14.71 46.53 -7.62
C GLN A 479 15.79 47.14 -8.51
N ILE A 480 15.73 46.89 -9.81
CA ILE A 480 16.67 47.49 -10.79
C ILE A 480 16.60 49.02 -10.73
N ASN A 481 15.40 49.59 -10.61
CA ASN A 481 15.23 51.04 -10.47
C ASN A 481 15.64 51.59 -9.09
N SER A 482 15.73 50.75 -8.05
CA SER A 482 16.12 51.15 -6.69
C SER A 482 17.63 51.09 -6.43
N LEU A 483 18.40 50.44 -7.31
CA LEU A 483 19.86 50.50 -7.35
C LEU A 483 20.39 51.88 -7.80
N ASP A 484 19.50 52.82 -8.12
CA ASP A 484 19.79 54.23 -8.39
C ASP A 484 20.07 55.01 -7.07
N VAL A 485 21.17 54.65 -6.40
CA VAL A 485 21.71 55.37 -5.22
C VAL A 485 22.06 56.81 -5.58
N LEU A 486 22.45 57.07 -6.84
CA LEU A 486 22.70 58.39 -7.40
C LEU A 486 21.44 59.26 -7.38
N GLY A 487 20.29 58.73 -7.84
CA GLY A 487 18.99 59.43 -7.81
C GLY A 487 18.55 59.90 -6.41
N GLN A 488 18.87 59.15 -5.35
CA GLN A 488 18.56 59.57 -3.97
C GLN A 488 19.51 60.68 -3.47
N LYS A 489 20.80 60.62 -3.81
CA LYS A 489 21.79 61.67 -3.49
C LYS A 489 21.44 62.99 -4.21
N HIS A 490 21.02 62.90 -5.48
CA HIS A 490 20.57 64.05 -6.27
C HIS A 490 19.33 64.76 -5.69
N LYS A 491 18.37 64.01 -5.12
CA LYS A 491 17.18 64.61 -4.47
C LYS A 491 17.50 65.27 -3.13
N ARG A 492 18.44 64.72 -2.37
CA ARG A 492 18.92 65.34 -1.12
C ARG A 492 19.66 66.65 -1.39
N ALA A 493 20.48 66.70 -2.44
CA ALA A 493 21.17 67.92 -2.88
C ALA A 493 20.19 69.07 -3.15
N SER A 494 19.15 68.83 -3.95
CA SER A 494 18.10 69.81 -4.25
C SER A 494 17.36 70.30 -3.01
N LYS A 495 17.04 69.37 -2.09
CA LYS A 495 16.33 69.70 -0.85
C LYS A 495 17.17 70.59 0.09
N GLU A 496 18.45 70.30 0.25
CA GLU A 496 19.33 71.11 1.10
C GLU A 496 19.61 72.47 0.45
N ALA A 497 19.80 72.52 -0.87
CA ALA A 497 19.95 73.77 -1.62
C ALA A 497 18.72 74.69 -1.46
N ALA A 498 17.50 74.14 -1.58
CA ALA A 498 16.27 74.91 -1.36
C ALA A 498 16.14 75.45 0.07
N LYS A 499 16.57 74.68 1.07
CA LYS A 499 16.57 75.11 2.49
C LYS A 499 17.57 76.25 2.71
N ARG A 500 18.76 76.16 2.12
CA ARG A 500 19.78 77.21 2.19
C ARG A 500 19.36 78.46 1.42
N LEU A 501 18.76 78.33 0.23
CA LEU A 501 18.17 79.45 -0.50
C LEU A 501 17.05 80.12 0.30
N LYS A 502 16.19 79.36 0.99
CA LYS A 502 15.20 79.95 1.89
C LYS A 502 15.84 80.79 3.00
N LYS A 503 16.95 80.31 3.58
CA LYS A 503 17.74 81.07 4.56
C LYS A 503 18.38 82.31 3.94
N ALA A 504 18.97 82.20 2.74
CA ALA A 504 19.50 83.32 1.99
C ALA A 504 18.41 84.37 1.72
N ARG A 505 17.18 83.98 1.38
CA ARG A 505 16.05 84.91 1.21
C ARG A 505 15.73 85.69 2.48
N THR A 506 15.82 85.04 3.65
CA THR A 506 15.66 85.73 4.94
C THR A 506 16.79 86.73 5.20
N LEU A 507 18.03 86.40 4.82
CA LEU A 507 19.19 87.30 4.94
C LEU A 507 19.10 88.47 3.95
N LEU A 508 18.58 88.24 2.75
CA LEU A 508 18.26 89.25 1.75
C LEU A 508 17.27 90.30 2.31
N GLN A 509 16.20 89.84 2.97
CA GLN A 509 15.21 90.71 3.60
C GLN A 509 15.76 91.52 4.78
N LYS A 510 16.78 91.00 5.46
CA LYS A 510 17.48 91.66 6.56
C LYS A 510 18.63 92.56 6.10
N GLU A 511 18.89 92.62 4.79
CA GLU A 511 19.98 93.39 4.18
C GLU A 511 21.38 93.01 4.72
N ASP A 512 21.54 91.78 5.24
CA ASP A 512 22.82 91.24 5.70
C ASP A 512 23.61 90.64 4.54
N ALA A 513 24.33 91.50 3.81
CA ALA A 513 25.07 91.14 2.61
C ALA A 513 26.10 90.03 2.83
N ASN A 514 26.90 90.10 3.90
CA ASN A 514 27.98 89.15 4.14
C ASN A 514 27.43 87.74 4.41
N ALA A 515 26.43 87.63 5.28
CA ALA A 515 25.81 86.34 5.57
C ALA A 515 25.02 85.82 4.35
N PHE A 516 24.40 86.71 3.58
CA PHE A 516 23.67 86.33 2.36
C PHE A 516 24.57 85.66 1.33
N TYR A 517 25.68 86.31 0.93
CA TYR A 517 26.56 85.78 -0.11
C TYR A 517 27.24 84.47 0.33
N ASP A 518 27.62 84.35 1.62
CA ASP A 518 28.17 83.10 2.16
C ASP A 518 27.14 81.95 2.13
N GLU A 519 25.87 82.22 2.43
CA GLU A 519 24.82 81.19 2.41
C GLU A 519 24.45 80.77 0.98
N VAL A 520 24.40 81.69 0.01
CA VAL A 520 24.17 81.38 -1.41
C VAL A 520 25.35 80.58 -1.98
N LEU A 521 26.58 80.98 -1.69
CA LEU A 521 27.79 80.28 -2.13
C LEU A 521 27.83 78.83 -1.59
N LYS A 522 27.51 78.63 -0.31
CA LYS A 522 27.37 77.30 0.30
C LYS A 522 26.27 76.48 -0.37
N ALA A 523 25.13 77.10 -0.69
CA ALA A 523 24.04 76.42 -1.38
C ALA A 523 24.46 75.90 -2.76
N LEU A 524 25.17 76.72 -3.55
CA LEU A 524 25.62 76.35 -4.90
C LEU A 524 26.69 75.25 -4.88
N TRP A 525 27.72 75.37 -4.06
CA TRP A 525 28.79 74.37 -3.98
C TRP A 525 28.31 73.02 -3.43
N GLU A 526 27.52 73.03 -2.36
CA GLU A 526 26.98 71.80 -1.78
C GLU A 526 25.96 71.16 -2.73
N TYR A 527 25.18 71.96 -3.45
CA TYR A 527 24.28 71.46 -4.49
C TYR A 527 25.06 70.74 -5.59
N VAL A 528 26.02 71.41 -6.25
CA VAL A 528 26.69 70.85 -7.42
C VAL A 528 27.64 69.69 -7.06
N GLY A 529 28.34 69.75 -5.92
CA GLY A 529 29.17 68.65 -5.44
C GLY A 529 28.36 67.37 -5.19
N ASN A 530 27.18 67.50 -4.59
CA ASN A 530 26.28 66.38 -4.38
C ASN A 530 25.51 65.96 -5.63
N LYS A 531 25.15 66.91 -6.50
CA LYS A 531 24.39 66.67 -7.74
C LYS A 531 25.25 66.04 -8.84
N LEU A 532 26.54 66.37 -8.91
CA LEU A 532 27.47 65.81 -9.88
C LEU A 532 28.30 64.66 -9.32
N ASN A 533 28.18 64.39 -8.01
CA ASN A 533 28.98 63.40 -7.28
C ASN A 533 30.50 63.61 -7.48
N MET A 534 30.94 64.87 -7.39
CA MET A 534 32.33 65.26 -7.59
C MET A 534 33.02 65.48 -6.24
N PRO A 535 34.25 64.98 -6.04
CA PRO A 535 35.10 65.36 -4.92
C PRO A 535 35.35 66.86 -4.89
N ILE A 536 35.59 67.42 -3.70
CA ILE A 536 35.79 68.87 -3.52
C ILE A 536 36.98 69.38 -4.33
N GLU A 537 37.98 68.53 -4.55
CA GLU A 537 39.21 68.83 -5.30
C GLU A 537 38.95 69.03 -6.80
N MET A 538 37.84 68.51 -7.32
CA MET A 538 37.46 68.61 -8.74
C MET A 538 36.41 69.68 -9.01
N LEU A 539 35.94 70.37 -7.97
CA LEU A 539 34.93 71.41 -8.04
C LEU A 539 35.52 72.73 -8.56
N THR A 540 35.94 72.74 -9.83
CA THR A 540 36.36 73.95 -10.57
C THR A 540 35.26 74.40 -11.54
N ARG A 541 35.29 75.66 -11.98
CA ARG A 541 34.30 76.23 -12.92
C ARG A 541 34.24 75.42 -14.22
N ASP A 542 35.39 75.16 -14.83
CA ASP A 542 35.48 74.42 -16.09
C ASP A 542 34.90 73.00 -15.94
N ASN A 543 35.26 72.30 -14.85
CA ASN A 543 34.74 70.96 -14.60
C ASN A 543 33.22 70.97 -14.34
N ILE A 544 32.68 72.00 -13.70
CA ILE A 544 31.23 72.15 -13.49
C ILE A 544 30.52 72.38 -14.84
N ILE A 545 31.06 73.29 -15.66
CA ILE A 545 30.50 73.63 -16.98
C ILE A 545 30.51 72.39 -17.89
N ASP A 546 31.66 71.74 -18.03
CA ASP A 546 31.82 70.54 -18.86
C ASP A 546 30.87 69.43 -18.40
N LYS A 547 30.77 69.23 -17.08
CA LYS A 547 29.95 68.16 -16.53
C LYS A 547 28.46 68.45 -16.67
N LEU A 548 28.00 69.66 -16.42
CA LEU A 548 26.59 70.05 -16.62
C LEU A 548 26.21 70.01 -18.11
N SER A 549 27.12 70.43 -18.99
CA SER A 549 26.92 70.37 -20.45
C SER A 549 26.82 68.92 -20.94
N SER A 550 27.67 68.02 -20.41
CA SER A 550 27.61 66.58 -20.70
C SER A 550 26.30 65.92 -20.24
N LEU A 551 25.60 66.52 -19.28
CA LEU A 551 24.31 66.07 -18.76
C LEU A 551 23.12 66.70 -19.51
N GLY A 552 23.36 67.47 -20.56
CA GLY A 552 22.31 68.09 -21.39
C GLY A 552 21.59 69.26 -20.72
N VAL A 553 22.20 69.88 -19.71
CA VAL A 553 21.67 71.09 -19.09
C VAL A 553 21.74 72.25 -20.08
N ASN A 554 20.69 73.06 -20.15
CA ASN A 554 20.65 74.24 -21.01
C ASN A 554 21.79 75.22 -20.66
N GLU A 555 22.50 75.70 -21.68
CA GLU A 555 23.60 76.65 -21.57
C GLU A 555 23.24 77.89 -20.72
N ASN A 556 22.02 78.41 -20.85
CA ASN A 556 21.53 79.53 -20.04
C ASN A 556 21.53 79.21 -18.54
N ALA A 557 21.16 77.99 -18.14
CA ALA A 557 21.15 77.59 -16.74
C ALA A 557 22.58 77.46 -16.19
N ILE A 558 23.52 76.98 -17.00
CA ILE A 558 24.94 76.92 -16.65
C ILE A 558 25.51 78.34 -16.48
N ILE A 559 25.20 79.25 -17.41
CA ILE A 559 25.61 80.65 -17.34
C ILE A 559 25.08 81.32 -16.07
N LEU A 560 23.79 81.13 -15.73
CA LEU A 560 23.20 81.68 -14.50
C LEU A 560 23.86 81.10 -13.25
N PHE A 561 24.19 79.80 -13.25
CA PHE A 561 24.88 79.16 -12.13
C PHE A 561 26.26 79.75 -11.88
N ILE A 562 27.07 79.90 -12.95
CA ILE A 562 28.42 80.48 -12.86
C ILE A 562 28.37 81.96 -12.48
N LYS A 563 27.45 82.75 -13.05
CA LYS A 563 27.23 84.14 -12.65
C LYS A 563 26.90 84.27 -11.17
N ALA A 564 26.07 83.38 -10.63
CA ALA A 564 25.75 83.41 -9.20
C ALA A 564 26.97 83.11 -8.31
N LEU A 565 27.84 82.17 -8.73
CA LEU A 565 29.11 81.90 -8.04
C LEU A 565 30.05 83.11 -8.09
N ASP A 566 30.23 83.68 -9.27
CA ASP A 566 31.12 84.82 -9.51
C ASP A 566 30.69 86.05 -8.71
N GLU A 567 29.39 86.36 -8.68
CA GLU A 567 28.84 87.46 -7.89
C GLU A 567 29.04 87.23 -6.38
N CYS A 568 28.87 86.00 -5.90
CA CYS A 568 29.12 85.68 -4.50
C CYS A 568 30.59 85.84 -4.10
N GLU A 569 31.53 85.47 -4.98
CA GLU A 569 32.96 85.62 -4.74
C GLU A 569 33.41 87.08 -4.88
N TYR A 570 32.93 87.79 -5.92
CA TYR A 570 33.22 89.19 -6.16
C TYR A 570 32.74 90.09 -5.03
N ALA A 571 31.53 89.86 -4.52
CA ALA A 571 30.94 90.63 -3.42
C ALA A 571 31.75 90.55 -2.12
N ARG A 572 32.64 89.55 -1.95
CA ARG A 572 33.57 89.47 -0.81
C ARG A 572 34.74 90.45 -0.91
N PHE A 573 35.09 90.90 -2.11
CA PHE A 573 36.26 91.76 -2.35
C PHE A 573 35.87 93.20 -2.74
N ALA A 574 34.73 93.41 -3.41
CA ALA A 574 34.27 94.72 -3.86
C ALA A 574 32.73 94.86 -3.75
N PRO A 575 32.18 95.13 -2.55
CA PRO A 575 30.75 95.28 -2.36
C PRO A 575 30.23 96.56 -3.04
N GLY A 576 29.56 96.41 -4.19
CA GLY A 576 28.87 97.48 -4.92
C GLY A 576 27.50 97.86 -4.32
N ASP A 577 26.50 98.13 -5.17
CA ASP A 577 25.11 98.34 -4.73
C ASP A 577 24.53 97.08 -4.09
N LYS A 578 24.52 97.07 -2.75
CA LYS A 578 24.20 95.90 -1.92
C LYS A 578 22.83 95.31 -2.24
N LYS A 579 21.80 96.14 -2.45
CA LYS A 579 20.42 95.63 -2.55
C LYS A 579 20.08 95.10 -3.95
N GLY A 580 20.53 95.81 -5.00
CA GLY A 580 20.36 95.40 -6.38
C GLY A 580 21.13 94.11 -6.72
N ASN A 581 22.37 94.01 -6.25
CA ASN A 581 23.24 92.87 -6.57
C ASN A 581 22.84 91.61 -5.80
N MET A 582 22.42 91.72 -4.53
CA MET A 582 21.95 90.56 -3.77
C MET A 582 20.66 89.96 -4.37
N THR A 583 19.73 90.79 -4.83
CA THR A 583 18.48 90.32 -5.45
C THR A 583 18.76 89.54 -6.73
N LYS A 584 19.58 90.09 -7.63
CA LYS A 584 19.98 89.41 -8.87
C LYS A 584 20.73 88.10 -8.61
N THR A 585 21.63 88.08 -7.63
CA THR A 585 22.40 86.88 -7.26
C THR A 585 21.48 85.77 -6.74
N TYR A 586 20.46 86.12 -5.95
CA TYR A 586 19.45 85.17 -5.48
C TYR A 586 18.64 84.57 -6.64
N GLU A 587 18.21 85.41 -7.59
CA GLU A 587 17.47 84.98 -8.77
C GLU A 587 18.32 84.05 -9.65
N TYR A 588 19.57 84.43 -9.95
CA TYR A 588 20.51 83.59 -10.70
C TYR A 588 20.70 82.21 -10.05
N ALA A 589 20.94 82.17 -8.74
CA ALA A 589 21.12 80.91 -8.01
C ALA A 589 19.86 80.05 -8.00
N SER A 590 18.70 80.66 -7.74
CA SER A 590 17.41 79.98 -7.68
C SER A 590 17.02 79.41 -9.04
N ASP A 591 17.09 80.22 -10.09
CA ASP A 591 16.70 79.82 -11.44
C ASP A 591 17.65 78.78 -12.02
N ALA A 592 18.95 78.92 -11.77
CA ALA A 592 19.92 77.92 -12.17
C ALA A 592 19.64 76.55 -11.53
N ILE A 593 19.42 76.49 -10.21
CA ILE A 593 19.16 75.23 -9.50
C ILE A 593 17.85 74.58 -9.99
N VAL A 594 16.79 75.36 -10.22
CA VAL A 594 15.52 74.83 -10.74
C VAL A 594 15.69 74.25 -12.14
N ASN A 595 16.33 74.99 -13.05
CA ASN A 595 16.52 74.54 -14.42
C ASN A 595 17.48 73.31 -14.52
N ILE A 596 18.53 73.27 -13.69
CA ILE A 596 19.41 72.10 -13.59
C ILE A 596 18.64 70.89 -13.02
N ASP A 597 17.77 71.11 -12.03
CA ASP A 597 16.93 70.05 -11.48
C ASP A 597 15.92 69.50 -12.47
N ASP A 598 15.28 70.37 -13.26
CA ASP A 598 14.32 69.96 -14.28
C ASP A 598 14.99 69.15 -15.39
N ALA A 599 16.22 69.51 -15.77
CA ALA A 599 17.02 68.74 -16.72
C ALA A 599 17.42 67.35 -16.17
N ILE A 600 17.73 67.26 -14.86
CA ILE A 600 18.30 66.03 -14.25
C ILE A 600 17.23 65.11 -13.61
N SER A 601 16.06 65.62 -13.22
CA SER A 601 15.12 64.90 -12.32
C SER A 601 14.03 64.04 -13.02
N ASN A 602 14.08 63.81 -14.33
CA ASN A 602 13.00 63.13 -15.05
C ASN A 602 13.00 61.60 -14.90
N LYS A 603 12.78 61.08 -13.68
CA LYS A 603 12.28 59.71 -13.41
C LYS A 603 11.79 59.58 -11.96
N LYS A 604 10.46 59.65 -11.76
CA LYS A 604 9.82 59.40 -10.45
C LYS A 604 9.76 57.89 -10.15
N SER A 605 10.15 57.52 -8.92
CA SER A 605 10.00 56.17 -8.34
C SER A 605 8.87 56.20 -7.31
N ASN A 606 7.87 55.33 -7.47
CA ASN A 606 6.72 55.20 -6.58
C ASN A 606 6.85 53.97 -5.67
N SER A 607 6.51 54.14 -4.39
CA SER A 607 6.46 53.10 -3.36
C SER A 607 5.21 52.23 -3.50
N THR A 608 5.27 51.20 -4.33
CA THR A 608 4.12 50.33 -4.68
C THR A 608 4.22 48.87 -4.18
N ALA A 609 5.34 48.46 -3.58
CA ALA A 609 5.55 47.07 -3.18
C ALA A 609 4.56 46.57 -2.10
N LEU A 610 4.29 47.39 -1.06
CA LEU A 610 3.35 47.00 0.00
C LEU A 610 1.89 46.95 -0.51
N LYS A 611 1.53 47.84 -1.43
CA LYS A 611 0.19 47.90 -2.05
C LYS A 611 -0.06 46.74 -3.01
N ALA A 612 0.97 46.29 -3.74
CA ALA A 612 0.86 45.11 -4.61
C ALA A 612 0.68 43.81 -3.80
N ILE A 613 1.36 43.68 -2.65
CA ILE A 613 1.19 42.54 -1.73
C ILE A 613 -0.22 42.53 -1.14
N LEU A 614 -0.74 43.67 -0.70
CA LEU A 614 -2.11 43.79 -0.15
C LEU A 614 -3.18 43.58 -1.23
N LEU A 615 -2.97 44.06 -2.46
CA LEU A 615 -3.87 43.83 -3.59
C LEU A 615 -3.90 42.35 -3.98
N PHE A 616 -2.76 41.65 -3.94
CA PHE A 616 -2.69 40.21 -4.16
C PHE A 616 -3.43 39.43 -3.06
N LEU A 617 -3.23 39.77 -1.79
CA LEU A 617 -3.96 39.18 -0.67
C LEU A 617 -5.49 39.42 -0.77
N GLY A 618 -5.90 40.61 -1.22
CA GLY A 618 -7.31 40.97 -1.42
C GLY A 618 -7.97 40.21 -2.57
N LEU A 619 -7.28 40.07 -3.70
CA LEU A 619 -7.74 39.25 -4.83
C LEU A 619 -7.82 37.75 -4.48
N GLN A 620 -7.01 37.29 -3.52
CA GLN A 620 -7.06 35.92 -3.00
C GLN A 620 -8.28 35.66 -2.10
N LEU A 621 -8.61 36.60 -1.21
CA LEU A 621 -9.85 36.53 -0.42
C LEU A 621 -11.08 36.57 -1.33
N PHE A 622 -11.02 37.34 -2.42
CA PHE A 622 -12.08 37.36 -3.43
C PHE A 622 -12.20 36.04 -4.21
N ALA A 623 -11.09 35.41 -4.62
CA ALA A 623 -11.14 34.12 -5.30
C ALA A 623 -11.67 32.98 -4.40
N LEU A 624 -11.36 32.99 -3.10
CA LEU A 624 -11.93 32.08 -2.11
C LEU A 624 -13.45 32.23 -1.98
N SER A 625 -13.98 33.45 -2.15
CA SER A 625 -15.43 33.70 -2.07
C SER A 625 -16.25 33.07 -3.21
N PHE A 626 -15.63 32.71 -4.34
CA PHE A 626 -16.32 32.00 -5.43
C PHE A 626 -16.50 30.50 -5.19
N VAL A 627 -15.83 29.92 -4.18
CA VAL A 627 -16.04 28.51 -3.79
C VAL A 627 -17.39 28.36 -3.09
N ASP A 628 -17.86 29.38 -2.36
CA ASP A 628 -19.19 29.40 -1.72
C ASP A 628 -20.34 29.69 -2.72
N VAL A 629 -20.07 30.26 -3.89
CA VAL A 629 -21.15 30.66 -4.82
C VAL A 629 -21.88 29.46 -5.45
N LYS A 630 -21.27 28.27 -5.50
CA LYS A 630 -22.01 27.03 -5.85
C LYS A 630 -22.95 26.54 -4.75
N VAL A 631 -22.75 26.97 -3.50
CA VAL A 631 -23.64 26.64 -2.36
C VAL A 631 -24.92 27.47 -2.42
N GLN A 632 -24.84 28.73 -2.88
CA GLN A 632 -26.01 29.62 -2.91
C GLN A 632 -27.02 29.25 -4.02
N ALA A 633 -26.57 28.75 -5.17
CA ALA A 633 -27.46 28.34 -6.26
C ALA A 633 -28.24 27.04 -5.97
N ALA A 634 -27.80 26.25 -4.97
CA ALA A 634 -28.48 25.03 -4.53
C ALA A 634 -29.63 25.27 -3.53
N ASN A 635 -29.78 26.49 -3.00
CA ASN A 635 -30.73 26.77 -1.92
C ASN A 635 -32.21 26.80 -2.34
N ILE A 636 -32.52 26.89 -3.65
CA ILE A 636 -33.92 26.89 -4.15
C ILE A 636 -34.40 25.46 -4.47
N SER A 637 -33.47 24.50 -4.66
CA SER A 637 -33.76 23.07 -4.90
C SER A 637 -33.86 22.23 -3.62
N ASN A 638 -33.40 22.73 -2.48
CA ASN A 638 -33.27 21.96 -1.23
C ASN A 638 -34.61 21.64 -0.54
N THR A 639 -35.64 22.49 -0.63
CA THR A 639 -36.90 22.29 0.14
C THR A 639 -37.72 21.08 -0.32
N LYS A 640 -37.70 20.75 -1.63
CA LYS A 640 -38.38 19.56 -2.16
C LYS A 640 -37.63 18.28 -1.81
N ILE A 641 -36.31 18.30 -1.88
CA ILE A 641 -35.44 17.18 -1.53
C ILE A 641 -35.54 16.88 -0.03
N GLU A 642 -35.51 17.92 0.81
CA GLU A 642 -35.67 17.82 2.25
C GLU A 642 -37.06 17.27 2.63
N SER A 643 -38.14 17.75 1.99
CA SER A 643 -39.48 17.23 2.29
C SER A 643 -39.69 15.76 1.87
N ILE A 644 -39.12 15.34 0.73
CA ILE A 644 -39.13 13.92 0.31
C ILE A 644 -38.31 13.07 1.29
N LYS A 645 -37.15 13.56 1.75
CA LYS A 645 -36.34 12.86 2.75
C LYS A 645 -37.05 12.74 4.09
N ASP A 646 -37.67 13.81 4.59
CA ASP A 646 -38.40 13.78 5.85
C ASP A 646 -39.57 12.80 5.80
N SER A 647 -40.26 12.75 4.66
CA SER A 647 -41.30 11.74 4.38
C SER A 647 -40.72 10.32 4.40
N ALA A 648 -39.57 10.09 3.76
CA ALA A 648 -38.87 8.80 3.76
C ALA A 648 -38.46 8.36 5.18
N ASP A 649 -37.84 9.27 5.94
CA ASP A 649 -37.39 9.04 7.32
C ASP A 649 -38.58 8.76 8.26
N THR A 650 -39.72 9.41 8.01
CA THR A 650 -40.98 9.17 8.73
C THR A 650 -41.56 7.80 8.41
N ASN A 651 -41.58 7.41 7.13
CA ASN A 651 -42.04 6.09 6.71
C ASN A 651 -41.18 4.97 7.30
N TYR A 652 -39.85 5.16 7.34
CA TYR A 652 -38.95 4.23 8.02
C TYR A 652 -39.29 4.10 9.51
N GLN A 653 -39.48 5.22 10.21
CA GLN A 653 -39.82 5.22 11.64
C GLN A 653 -41.17 4.55 11.95
N LYS A 654 -42.14 4.66 11.03
CA LYS A 654 -43.43 3.97 11.11
C LYS A 654 -43.38 2.48 10.76
N GLY A 655 -42.21 1.95 10.40
CA GLY A 655 -42.04 0.56 9.96
C GLY A 655 -42.47 0.30 8.51
N ILE A 656 -42.78 1.35 7.73
CA ILE A 656 -43.22 1.27 6.33
C ILE A 656 -41.98 1.31 5.42
N TYR A 657 -41.12 0.30 5.56
CA TYR A 657 -39.79 0.29 4.94
C TYR A 657 -39.83 0.30 3.40
N THR A 658 -40.82 -0.33 2.78
CA THR A 658 -40.93 -0.39 1.31
C THR A 658 -41.18 0.99 0.67
N GLN A 659 -41.94 1.86 1.34
CA GLN A 659 -42.14 3.24 0.88
C GLN A 659 -40.89 4.10 1.12
N ALA A 660 -40.22 3.90 2.26
CA ALA A 660 -38.95 4.56 2.54
C ALA A 660 -37.87 4.22 1.49
N ILE A 661 -37.75 2.94 1.12
CA ILE A 661 -36.83 2.46 0.06
C ILE A 661 -37.08 3.20 -1.26
N LYS A 662 -38.34 3.27 -1.71
CA LYS A 662 -38.69 3.97 -2.97
C LYS A 662 -38.30 5.46 -2.93
N ALA A 663 -38.57 6.13 -1.81
CA ALA A 663 -38.24 7.54 -1.65
C ALA A 663 -36.72 7.77 -1.60
N TYR A 664 -35.95 6.96 -0.88
CA TYR A 664 -34.49 7.05 -0.89
C TYR A 664 -33.89 6.77 -2.27
N GLN A 665 -34.42 5.80 -3.01
CA GLN A 665 -34.00 5.53 -4.40
C GLN A 665 -34.32 6.71 -5.33
N GLU A 666 -35.46 7.38 -5.15
CA GLU A 666 -35.81 8.58 -5.92
C GLU A 666 -34.84 9.73 -5.64
N LEU A 667 -34.49 9.94 -4.36
CA LEU A 667 -33.51 10.95 -3.97
C LEU A 667 -32.11 10.66 -4.53
N LEU A 668 -31.69 9.40 -4.60
CA LEU A 668 -30.40 9.02 -5.18
C LEU A 668 -30.31 9.28 -6.70
N LYS A 669 -31.43 9.45 -7.41
CA LYS A 669 -31.41 9.90 -8.82
C LYS A 669 -30.97 11.35 -8.98
N VAL A 670 -31.04 12.15 -7.93
CA VAL A 670 -30.58 13.56 -7.93
C VAL A 670 -29.06 13.61 -7.78
N GLY A 671 -28.49 12.69 -7.00
CA GLY A 671 -27.05 12.57 -6.80
C GLY A 671 -26.71 11.58 -5.69
N GLU A 672 -25.46 11.12 -5.71
CA GLU A 672 -24.91 10.19 -4.73
C GLU A 672 -24.73 10.85 -3.35
N SER A 673 -25.18 10.18 -2.29
CA SER A 673 -25.06 10.67 -0.91
C SER A 673 -24.80 9.49 0.03
N ALA A 674 -23.77 9.62 0.87
CA ALA A 674 -23.42 8.62 1.87
C ALA A 674 -24.58 8.40 2.86
N THR A 675 -25.25 9.50 3.23
CA THR A 675 -26.41 9.50 4.12
C THR A 675 -27.60 8.76 3.51
N LEU A 676 -27.91 8.99 2.23
CA LEU A 676 -29.01 8.30 1.55
C LEU A 676 -28.73 6.81 1.39
N HIS A 677 -27.53 6.42 0.97
CA HIS A 677 -27.14 5.02 0.89
C HIS A 677 -27.19 4.33 2.25
N TYR A 678 -26.71 4.98 3.31
CA TYR A 678 -26.79 4.45 4.67
C TYR A 678 -28.25 4.23 5.11
N ASN A 679 -29.14 5.20 4.89
CA ASN A 679 -30.56 5.07 5.25
C ASN A 679 -31.27 4.00 4.40
N LEU A 680 -30.95 3.92 3.11
CA LEU A 680 -31.46 2.90 2.21
C LEU A 680 -30.99 1.50 2.62
N ALA A 681 -29.71 1.36 3.02
CA ALA A 681 -29.16 0.11 3.54
C ALA A 681 -29.88 -0.34 4.83
N ASN A 682 -30.13 0.58 5.76
CA ASN A 682 -30.93 0.33 6.95
C ASN A 682 -32.33 -0.20 6.58
N ALA A 683 -32.99 0.41 5.60
CA ALA A 683 -34.32 -0.01 5.15
C ALA A 683 -34.30 -1.40 4.50
N TYR A 684 -33.32 -1.70 3.65
CA TYR A 684 -33.14 -3.02 3.08
C TYR A 684 -32.89 -4.10 4.14
N TYR A 685 -32.05 -3.80 5.14
CA TYR A 685 -31.81 -4.70 6.27
C TYR A 685 -33.12 -5.00 7.03
N LYS A 686 -33.95 -3.99 7.31
CA LYS A 686 -35.24 -4.17 8.00
C LYS A 686 -36.26 -4.97 7.17
N THR A 687 -36.11 -5.02 5.84
CA THR A 687 -36.88 -5.89 4.95
C THR A 687 -36.24 -7.26 4.68
N ASN A 688 -35.17 -7.60 5.42
CA ASN A 688 -34.41 -8.84 5.25
C ASN A 688 -33.76 -9.02 3.86
N ASN A 689 -33.47 -7.92 3.16
CA ASN A 689 -32.72 -7.96 1.90
C ASN A 689 -31.24 -7.64 2.19
N LEU A 690 -30.50 -8.65 2.63
CA LEU A 690 -29.13 -8.48 3.13
C LEU A 690 -28.16 -8.05 2.02
N ALA A 691 -28.30 -8.57 0.80
CA ALA A 691 -27.43 -8.21 -0.32
C ALA A 691 -27.53 -6.74 -0.70
N LEU A 692 -28.75 -6.20 -0.82
CA LEU A 692 -28.96 -4.78 -1.09
C LEU A 692 -28.55 -3.91 0.10
N ALA A 693 -28.69 -4.41 1.33
CA ALA A 693 -28.19 -3.70 2.51
C ALA A 693 -26.66 -3.57 2.47
N VAL A 694 -25.93 -4.66 2.23
CA VAL A 694 -24.46 -4.68 2.12
C VAL A 694 -24.00 -3.77 0.98
N LEU A 695 -24.60 -3.89 -0.21
CA LEU A 695 -24.29 -3.04 -1.36
C LEU A 695 -24.39 -1.55 -1.02
N ASN A 696 -25.49 -1.14 -0.40
CA ASN A 696 -25.69 0.27 -0.06
C ASN A 696 -24.80 0.72 1.09
N TYR A 697 -24.48 -0.11 2.07
CA TYR A 697 -23.48 0.24 3.09
C TYR A 697 -22.08 0.38 2.49
N GLU A 698 -21.69 -0.47 1.55
CA GLU A 698 -20.41 -0.35 0.86
C GLU A 698 -20.36 0.92 -0.01
N ARG A 699 -21.43 1.26 -0.74
CA ARG A 699 -21.56 2.55 -1.44
C ARG A 699 -21.46 3.74 -0.49
N ALA A 700 -22.16 3.68 0.65
CA ALA A 700 -22.07 4.70 1.69
C ALA A 700 -20.65 4.82 2.25
N LEU A 701 -19.95 3.70 2.44
CA LEU A 701 -18.58 3.65 2.95
C LEU A 701 -17.58 4.16 1.90
N HIS A 702 -17.84 3.94 0.63
CA HIS A 702 -17.02 4.46 -0.47
C HIS A 702 -17.08 5.98 -0.53
N LEU A 703 -18.27 6.55 -0.32
CA LEU A 703 -18.49 8.01 -0.21
C LEU A 703 -17.98 8.59 1.12
N SER A 704 -17.99 7.83 2.21
CA SER A 704 -17.51 8.25 3.54
C SER A 704 -16.63 7.20 4.24
N PRO A 705 -15.35 7.02 3.82
CA PRO A 705 -14.49 5.90 4.24
C PRO A 705 -14.16 5.85 5.73
N ASN A 706 -14.20 6.99 6.41
CA ASN A 706 -13.85 7.11 7.83
C ASN A 706 -15.08 7.03 8.75
N ASP A 707 -16.28 6.92 8.20
CA ASP A 707 -17.52 6.91 8.97
C ASP A 707 -17.60 5.67 9.87
N LYS A 708 -17.67 5.89 11.18
CA LYS A 708 -17.72 4.80 12.16
C LYS A 708 -19.08 4.11 12.18
N GLY A 709 -20.18 4.85 11.94
CA GLY A 709 -21.53 4.30 11.96
C GLY A 709 -21.79 3.38 10.76
N ILE A 710 -21.35 3.80 9.57
CA ILE A 710 -21.44 2.96 8.35
C ILE A 710 -20.66 1.66 8.55
N ARG A 711 -19.41 1.73 9.03
CA ARG A 711 -18.59 0.54 9.29
C ARG A 711 -19.20 -0.38 10.33
N ALA A 712 -19.72 0.18 11.43
CA ALA A 712 -20.35 -0.62 12.48
C ALA A 712 -21.59 -1.36 11.96
N ASN A 713 -22.48 -0.69 11.22
CA ASN A 713 -23.65 -1.32 10.64
C ASN A 713 -23.29 -2.35 9.56
N LEU A 714 -22.36 -2.03 8.67
CA LEU A 714 -21.87 -2.95 7.65
C LEU A 714 -21.27 -4.22 8.28
N GLN A 715 -20.43 -4.06 9.30
CA GLN A 715 -19.84 -5.19 10.03
C GLN A 715 -20.92 -6.04 10.70
N PHE A 716 -21.93 -5.41 11.29
CA PHE A 716 -23.06 -6.11 11.88
C PHE A 716 -23.87 -6.89 10.83
N VAL A 717 -24.17 -6.30 9.67
CA VAL A 717 -24.87 -6.99 8.58
C VAL A 717 -24.02 -8.12 7.99
N ASN A 718 -22.71 -7.90 7.79
CA ASN A 718 -21.79 -8.93 7.32
C ASN A 718 -21.72 -10.13 8.28
N SER A 719 -21.86 -9.90 9.60
CA SER A 719 -21.89 -10.99 10.59
C SER A 719 -23.12 -11.91 10.46
N LYS A 720 -24.14 -11.48 9.72
CA LYS A 720 -25.37 -12.26 9.45
C LYS A 720 -25.36 -12.96 8.09
N LEU A 721 -24.35 -12.70 7.25
CA LEU A 721 -24.21 -13.37 5.95
C LEU A 721 -23.75 -14.82 6.14
N VAL A 722 -24.07 -15.65 5.15
CA VAL A 722 -23.61 -17.04 5.09
C VAL A 722 -22.09 -17.09 4.90
N ASP A 723 -21.58 -16.27 3.97
CA ASP A 723 -20.16 -16.20 3.65
C ASP A 723 -19.52 -15.02 4.41
N ASN A 724 -19.07 -15.28 5.63
CA ASN A 724 -18.42 -14.27 6.46
C ASN A 724 -16.89 -14.34 6.35
N PHE A 725 -16.32 -13.54 5.45
CA PHE A 725 -14.87 -13.36 5.33
C PHE A 725 -14.39 -12.28 6.30
N VAL A 726 -13.45 -12.61 7.18
CA VAL A 726 -12.79 -11.63 8.03
C VAL A 726 -11.84 -10.79 7.15
N PRO A 727 -12.03 -9.46 7.03
CA PRO A 727 -11.10 -8.64 6.26
C PRO A 727 -9.70 -8.73 6.87
N GLU A 728 -8.67 -8.84 6.02
CA GLU A 728 -7.28 -8.83 6.48
C GLU A 728 -7.01 -7.60 7.34
N SER A 729 -6.45 -7.82 8.54
CA SER A 729 -6.04 -6.75 9.43
C SER A 729 -4.95 -5.93 8.75
N GLN A 730 -5.27 -4.70 8.35
CA GLN A 730 -4.28 -3.78 7.79
C GLN A 730 -3.29 -3.40 8.89
N ALA A 731 -2.00 -3.35 8.54
CA ALA A 731 -0.98 -2.88 9.45
C ALA A 731 -1.34 -1.46 9.98
N PRO A 732 -1.07 -1.13 11.26
CA PRO A 732 -1.48 0.15 11.85
C PRO A 732 -1.02 1.37 11.05
N LEU A 733 0.19 1.32 10.46
CA LEU A 733 0.73 2.38 9.61
C LEU A 733 -0.06 2.57 8.31
N VAL A 734 -0.56 1.48 7.72
CA VAL A 734 -1.39 1.53 6.50
C VAL A 734 -2.75 2.15 6.84
N SER A 735 -3.35 1.77 7.97
CA SER A 735 -4.60 2.39 8.43
C SER A 735 -4.43 3.89 8.75
N PHE A 736 -3.31 4.28 9.37
CA PHE A 736 -2.99 5.68 9.62
C PHE A 736 -2.82 6.46 8.32
N TYR A 737 -2.08 5.92 7.35
CA TYR A 737 -1.89 6.53 6.04
C TYR A 737 -3.22 6.80 5.32
N TYR A 738 -4.11 5.81 5.26
CA TYR A 738 -5.44 6.00 4.67
C TYR A 738 -6.33 6.94 5.51
N SER A 739 -6.17 6.97 6.83
CA SER A 739 -6.87 7.94 7.67
C SER A 739 -6.49 9.38 7.33
N VAL A 740 -5.22 9.63 7.02
CA VAL A 740 -4.73 10.94 6.55
C VAL A 740 -5.32 11.25 5.18
N ILE A 741 -5.22 10.35 4.21
CA ILE A 741 -5.80 10.59 2.86
C ILE A 741 -7.30 10.90 2.94
N ASN A 742 -8.03 10.17 3.77
CA ASN A 742 -9.48 10.32 3.91
C ASN A 742 -9.87 11.37 4.97
N ALA A 743 -8.93 12.13 5.52
CA ALA A 743 -9.23 13.19 6.49
C ALA A 743 -10.02 14.34 5.85
N VAL A 744 -9.83 14.55 4.54
CA VAL A 744 -10.47 15.59 3.75
C VAL A 744 -10.99 14.97 2.45
N THR A 745 -12.04 15.57 1.88
CA THR A 745 -12.56 15.18 0.56
C THR A 745 -11.60 15.55 -0.57
N THR A 746 -11.80 14.99 -1.76
CA THR A 746 -11.04 15.32 -2.96
C THR A 746 -11.06 16.83 -3.24
N THR A 747 -12.22 17.47 -3.05
CA THR A 747 -12.40 18.92 -3.14
C THR A 747 -11.59 19.67 -2.09
N GLY A 748 -11.59 19.21 -0.84
CA GLY A 748 -10.82 19.89 0.21
C GLY A 748 -9.31 19.75 0.02
N TRP A 749 -8.81 18.61 -0.47
CA TRP A 749 -7.41 18.48 -0.90
C TRP A 749 -7.06 19.39 -2.07
N ALA A 750 -7.97 19.56 -3.04
CA ALA A 750 -7.79 20.52 -4.13
C ALA A 750 -7.69 21.96 -3.61
N ILE A 751 -8.53 22.35 -2.65
CA ILE A 751 -8.47 23.68 -2.02
C ILE A 751 -7.15 23.85 -1.25
N LEU A 752 -6.75 22.86 -0.45
CA LEU A 752 -5.46 22.85 0.26
C LEU A 752 -4.28 23.02 -0.69
N SER A 753 -4.32 22.39 -1.87
CA SER A 753 -3.28 22.57 -2.89
C SER A 753 -3.23 24.02 -3.41
N LEU A 754 -4.37 24.64 -3.65
CA LEU A 754 -4.44 26.03 -4.10
C LEU A 754 -3.90 26.99 -3.03
N VAL A 755 -4.30 26.77 -1.77
CA VAL A 755 -3.81 27.55 -0.61
C VAL A 755 -2.31 27.38 -0.44
N ALA A 756 -1.80 26.16 -0.54
CA ALA A 756 -0.38 25.86 -0.45
C ALA A 756 0.42 26.55 -1.57
N LEU A 757 -0.08 26.55 -2.82
CA LEU A 757 0.55 27.26 -3.93
C LEU A 757 0.59 28.78 -3.68
N CYS A 758 -0.52 29.36 -3.22
CA CYS A 758 -0.58 30.78 -2.88
C CYS A 758 0.39 31.15 -1.75
N LEU A 759 0.46 30.32 -0.70
CA LEU A 759 1.37 30.51 0.42
C LEU A 759 2.83 30.41 -0.01
N PHE A 760 3.16 29.45 -0.89
CA PHE A 760 4.48 29.33 -1.50
C PHE A 760 4.84 30.61 -2.27
N VAL A 761 3.96 31.10 -3.15
CA VAL A 761 4.20 32.32 -3.93
C VAL A 761 4.45 33.53 -3.02
N ALA A 762 3.60 33.76 -2.03
CA ALA A 762 3.72 34.89 -1.11
C ALA A 762 5.04 34.84 -0.32
N THR A 763 5.37 33.68 0.25
CA THR A 763 6.58 33.48 1.05
C THR A 763 7.85 33.45 0.19
N PHE A 764 7.79 32.97 -1.04
CA PHE A 764 8.91 33.06 -1.97
C PHE A 764 9.24 34.52 -2.33
N LEU A 765 8.22 35.34 -2.58
CA LEU A 765 8.41 36.77 -2.85
C LEU A 765 8.97 37.50 -1.62
N ILE A 766 8.48 37.20 -0.40
CA ILE A 766 9.04 37.76 0.83
C ILE A 766 10.51 37.34 1.01
N TYR A 767 10.82 36.05 0.81
CA TYR A 767 12.19 35.54 0.88
C TYR A 767 13.13 36.27 -0.10
N ARG A 768 12.68 36.53 -1.33
CA ARG A 768 13.50 37.15 -2.37
C ARG A 768 13.70 38.66 -2.17
N TYR A 769 12.66 39.37 -1.72
CA TYR A 769 12.61 40.84 -1.81
C TYR A 769 12.71 41.55 -0.46
N VAL A 770 12.50 40.87 0.68
CA VAL A 770 12.66 41.46 2.02
C VAL A 770 14.11 41.35 2.47
N SER A 771 14.69 42.46 2.94
CA SER A 771 16.10 42.57 3.34
C SER A 771 16.43 42.02 4.73
N SER A 772 15.43 41.76 5.57
CA SER A 772 15.63 41.23 6.92
C SER A 772 15.92 39.73 6.92
N LEU A 773 17.11 39.36 7.42
CA LEU A 773 17.56 37.96 7.52
C LEU A 773 16.61 37.05 8.33
N LYS A 774 15.93 37.60 9.34
CA LYS A 774 14.94 36.84 10.14
C LYS A 774 13.75 36.44 9.27
N PHE A 775 13.18 37.40 8.54
CA PHE A 775 12.05 37.16 7.65
C PHE A 775 12.43 36.26 6.47
N GLN A 776 13.64 36.40 5.91
CA GLN A 776 14.12 35.50 4.86
C GLN A 776 14.16 34.03 5.32
N LYS A 777 14.71 33.75 6.51
CA LYS A 777 14.78 32.38 7.05
C LYS A 777 13.39 31.79 7.29
N ILE A 778 12.51 32.54 7.95
CA ILE A 778 11.13 32.11 8.21
C ILE A 778 10.39 31.85 6.89
N SER A 779 10.49 32.80 5.96
CA SER A 779 9.79 32.71 4.69
C SER A 779 10.29 31.57 3.81
N PHE A 780 11.60 31.30 3.80
CA PHE A 780 12.16 30.14 3.13
C PHE A 780 11.64 28.83 3.72
N THR A 781 11.57 28.71 5.05
CA THR A 781 11.04 27.50 5.70
C THR A 781 9.57 27.28 5.40
N ILE A 782 8.75 28.34 5.43
CA ILE A 782 7.32 28.25 5.09
C ILE A 782 7.16 27.87 3.61
N ALA A 783 7.92 28.49 2.71
CA ALA A 783 7.88 28.16 1.28
C ALA A 783 8.16 26.66 1.04
N MET A 784 9.17 26.09 1.69
CA MET A 784 9.48 24.67 1.57
C MET A 784 8.35 23.77 2.10
N LEU A 785 7.77 24.11 3.25
CA LEU A 785 6.62 23.38 3.80
C LEU A 785 5.39 23.47 2.89
N SER A 786 5.14 24.64 2.28
CA SER A 786 4.07 24.83 1.31
C SER A 786 4.23 23.99 0.06
N VAL A 787 5.46 23.81 -0.45
CA VAL A 787 5.73 22.89 -1.58
C VAL A 787 5.40 21.46 -1.21
N VAL A 788 5.82 21.00 -0.02
CA VAL A 788 5.50 19.64 0.46
C VAL A 788 3.98 19.47 0.58
N LEU A 789 3.28 20.43 1.17
CA LEU A 789 1.82 20.40 1.31
C LEU A 789 1.12 20.37 -0.05
N PHE A 790 1.60 21.15 -1.02
CA PHE A 790 1.08 21.17 -2.39
C PHE A 790 1.18 19.81 -3.07
N ILE A 791 2.35 19.16 -2.97
CA ILE A 791 2.60 17.83 -3.55
C ILE A 791 1.71 16.78 -2.87
N LEU A 792 1.70 16.75 -1.53
CA LEU A 792 0.91 15.79 -0.78
C LEU A 792 -0.59 15.95 -1.03
N SER A 793 -1.09 17.19 -1.08
CA SER A 793 -2.51 17.45 -1.34
C SER A 793 -2.94 16.93 -2.72
N ASN A 794 -2.14 17.17 -3.76
CA ASN A 794 -2.41 16.62 -5.09
C ASN A 794 -2.29 15.10 -5.15
N LEU A 795 -1.29 14.53 -4.48
CA LEU A 795 -1.10 13.08 -4.40
C LEU A 795 -2.29 12.40 -3.69
N PHE A 796 -2.74 12.94 -2.57
CA PHE A 796 -3.87 12.40 -1.82
C PHE A 796 -5.18 12.56 -2.58
N ALA A 797 -5.43 13.72 -3.21
CA ALA A 797 -6.58 13.90 -4.09
C ALA A 797 -6.57 12.90 -5.26
N TYR A 798 -5.42 12.68 -5.90
CA TYR A 798 -5.27 11.68 -6.95
C TYR A 798 -5.55 10.26 -6.45
N GLN A 799 -4.96 9.86 -5.32
CA GLN A 799 -5.17 8.53 -4.75
C GLN A 799 -6.63 8.30 -4.35
N GLN A 800 -7.28 9.31 -3.75
CA GLN A 800 -8.69 9.26 -3.41
C GLN A 800 -9.55 9.16 -4.67
N LYS A 801 -9.32 10.01 -5.69
CA LYS A 801 -10.04 9.91 -6.97
C LYS A 801 -9.83 8.56 -7.65
N ARG A 802 -8.61 8.02 -7.65
CA ARG A 802 -8.32 6.71 -8.24
C ARG A 802 -9.09 5.61 -7.51
N LYS A 803 -9.07 5.62 -6.17
CA LYS A 803 -9.87 4.69 -5.36
C LYS A 803 -11.37 4.84 -5.63
N LEU A 804 -11.86 6.07 -5.84
CA LEU A 804 -13.27 6.30 -6.22
C LEU A 804 -13.59 5.84 -7.65
N SER A 805 -12.61 5.84 -8.56
CA SER A 805 -12.84 5.49 -9.97
C SER A 805 -12.67 3.99 -10.25
N GLU A 806 -11.96 3.26 -9.39
CA GLU A 806 -11.76 1.81 -9.48
C GLU A 806 -13.03 1.06 -9.04
N HIS A 807 -13.94 0.81 -9.99
CA HIS A 807 -15.17 0.01 -9.79
C HIS A 807 -14.87 -1.49 -9.90
N ASN A 808 -13.90 -1.94 -9.12
CA ASN A 808 -13.37 -3.31 -9.16
C ASN A 808 -13.93 -4.16 -8.01
N GLU A 809 -14.91 -3.66 -7.25
CA GLU A 809 -15.60 -4.41 -6.21
C GLU A 809 -17.07 -4.60 -6.60
N ALA A 810 -17.63 -5.75 -6.24
CA ALA A 810 -19.03 -6.08 -6.51
C ALA A 810 -19.62 -6.94 -5.39
N ILE A 811 -20.95 -6.90 -5.28
CA ILE A 811 -21.72 -7.73 -4.34
C ILE A 811 -22.47 -8.80 -5.12
N VAL A 812 -22.42 -10.04 -4.62
CA VAL A 812 -23.23 -11.15 -5.14
C VAL A 812 -24.69 -10.90 -4.80
N MET A 813 -25.55 -10.84 -5.82
CA MET A 813 -26.98 -10.53 -5.67
C MET A 813 -27.88 -11.75 -5.68
N SER A 814 -27.40 -12.90 -6.17
CA SER A 814 -28.17 -14.14 -6.17
C SER A 814 -27.98 -14.91 -4.87
N SER A 815 -29.05 -15.53 -4.38
CA SER A 815 -29.04 -16.37 -3.16
C SER A 815 -27.95 -17.44 -3.18
N LYS A 816 -27.66 -17.96 -4.38
CA LYS A 816 -26.56 -18.87 -4.67
C LYS A 816 -25.93 -18.48 -6.01
N ALA A 817 -24.60 -18.39 -6.05
CA ALA A 817 -23.82 -18.09 -7.24
C ALA A 817 -22.67 -19.09 -7.38
N GLU A 818 -22.59 -19.73 -8.54
CA GLU A 818 -21.50 -20.65 -8.85
C GLU A 818 -20.34 -19.87 -9.48
N VAL A 819 -19.15 -20.07 -8.92
CA VAL A 819 -17.88 -19.55 -9.42
C VAL A 819 -17.12 -20.71 -10.05
N PHE A 820 -16.74 -20.57 -11.31
CA PHE A 820 -16.17 -21.61 -12.15
C PHE A 820 -14.67 -21.42 -12.34
N LYS A 821 -13.93 -22.49 -12.63
CA LYS A 821 -12.48 -22.37 -12.97
C LYS A 821 -12.21 -21.62 -14.27
N THR A 822 -13.12 -21.70 -15.23
CA THR A 822 -13.04 -21.05 -16.54
C THR A 822 -14.39 -20.40 -16.87
N PRO A 823 -14.45 -19.39 -17.74
CA PRO A 823 -15.67 -18.64 -18.08
C PRO A 823 -16.61 -19.45 -18.99
N ASN A 824 -17.06 -20.60 -18.51
CA ASN A 824 -17.95 -21.51 -19.22
C ASN A 824 -18.91 -22.19 -18.24
N ASN A 825 -20.20 -22.24 -18.60
CA ASN A 825 -21.25 -22.89 -17.81
C ASN A 825 -21.04 -24.40 -17.60
N SER A 826 -20.25 -25.05 -18.47
CA SER A 826 -19.92 -26.48 -18.34
C SER A 826 -18.63 -26.74 -17.58
N ALA A 827 -17.93 -25.68 -17.14
CA ALA A 827 -16.71 -25.81 -16.37
C ALA A 827 -17.01 -26.33 -14.96
N LYS A 828 -16.00 -26.89 -14.31
CA LYS A 828 -16.11 -27.31 -12.92
C LYS A 828 -16.28 -26.09 -12.00
N THR A 829 -17.31 -26.12 -11.15
CA THR A 829 -17.51 -25.15 -10.07
C THR A 829 -16.35 -25.26 -9.08
N GLU A 830 -15.70 -24.12 -8.84
CA GLU A 830 -14.62 -23.98 -7.87
C GLU A 830 -15.17 -23.59 -6.49
N ILE A 831 -16.14 -22.67 -6.46
CA ILE A 831 -16.67 -22.06 -5.23
C ILE A 831 -18.16 -21.77 -5.42
N ILE A 832 -18.92 -21.88 -4.34
CA ILE A 832 -20.30 -21.39 -4.28
C ILE A 832 -20.29 -20.19 -3.35
N LEU A 833 -20.80 -19.06 -3.84
CA LEU A 833 -21.00 -17.84 -3.07
C LEU A 833 -22.49 -17.59 -2.85
N HIS A 834 -22.81 -16.89 -1.78
CA HIS A 834 -24.16 -16.52 -1.40
C HIS A 834 -24.36 -15.01 -1.50
N GLU A 835 -25.62 -14.59 -1.49
CA GLU A 835 -26.01 -13.18 -1.58
C GLU A 835 -25.34 -12.33 -0.49
N GLY A 836 -24.98 -11.10 -0.83
CA GLY A 836 -24.29 -10.17 0.06
C GLY A 836 -22.76 -10.37 0.14
N THR A 837 -22.23 -11.42 -0.46
CA THR A 837 -20.77 -11.63 -0.50
C THR A 837 -20.09 -10.56 -1.34
N LYS A 838 -19.11 -9.86 -0.75
CA LYS A 838 -18.25 -8.94 -1.48
C LYS A 838 -17.13 -9.69 -2.20
N VAL A 839 -16.97 -9.38 -3.49
CA VAL A 839 -15.91 -9.90 -4.36
C VAL A 839 -15.16 -8.77 -5.05
N LYS A 840 -13.90 -9.03 -5.39
CA LYS A 840 -13.07 -8.10 -6.18
C LYS A 840 -12.93 -8.62 -7.61
N ILE A 841 -13.42 -7.86 -8.58
CA ILE A 841 -13.29 -8.11 -10.01
C ILE A 841 -11.82 -7.93 -10.42
N VAL A 842 -11.23 -9.00 -10.95
CA VAL A 842 -9.85 -9.08 -11.44
C VAL A 842 -9.80 -8.88 -12.95
N ASP A 843 -10.73 -9.49 -13.66
CA ASP A 843 -10.87 -9.41 -15.12
C ASP A 843 -12.35 -9.22 -15.48
N SER A 844 -12.62 -8.32 -16.42
CA SER A 844 -13.95 -8.08 -16.99
C SER A 844 -13.98 -8.01 -18.51
N ASP A 845 -12.91 -8.44 -19.18
CA ASP A 845 -12.76 -8.35 -20.64
C ASP A 845 -13.61 -9.40 -21.38
N ILE A 846 -13.96 -10.49 -20.69
CA ILE A 846 -14.80 -11.55 -21.26
C ILE A 846 -16.28 -11.20 -21.13
N LYS A 847 -16.97 -11.15 -22.26
CA LYS A 847 -18.40 -10.81 -22.32
C LYS A 847 -19.23 -11.72 -21.39
N ASN A 848 -20.04 -11.09 -20.52
CA ASN A 848 -20.92 -11.72 -19.53
C ASN A 848 -20.24 -12.46 -18.37
N TRP A 849 -18.90 -12.44 -18.28
CA TRP A 849 -18.13 -13.15 -17.27
C TRP A 849 -17.14 -12.23 -16.61
N PHE A 850 -17.09 -12.25 -15.27
CA PHE A 850 -16.07 -11.57 -14.51
C PHE A 850 -15.20 -12.61 -13.79
N GLU A 851 -13.89 -12.47 -13.87
CA GLU A 851 -13.00 -13.15 -12.94
C GLU A 851 -13.03 -12.38 -11.64
N VAL A 852 -13.30 -13.07 -10.54
CA VAL A 852 -13.38 -12.49 -9.21
C VAL A 852 -12.39 -13.15 -8.27
N SER A 853 -11.91 -12.37 -7.30
CA SER A 853 -11.06 -12.81 -6.20
C SER A 853 -11.75 -12.56 -4.87
N LEU A 854 -11.54 -13.48 -3.93
CA LEU A 854 -12.07 -13.46 -2.57
C LEU A 854 -10.99 -13.03 -1.58
N PRO A 855 -11.37 -12.53 -0.38
CA PRO A 855 -10.42 -12.14 0.65
C PRO A 855 -9.51 -13.27 1.16
N ASP A 856 -9.92 -14.54 0.99
CA ASP A 856 -9.14 -15.72 1.37
C ASP A 856 -8.14 -16.18 0.29
N GLY A 857 -8.01 -15.41 -0.80
CA GLY A 857 -7.06 -15.64 -1.88
C GLY A 857 -7.55 -16.59 -2.98
N ARG A 858 -8.77 -17.13 -2.89
CA ARG A 858 -9.36 -17.93 -3.97
C ARG A 858 -9.86 -17.03 -5.10
N SER A 859 -9.83 -17.52 -6.33
CA SER A 859 -10.36 -16.82 -7.51
C SER A 859 -11.14 -17.75 -8.45
N GLY A 860 -11.94 -17.15 -9.33
CA GLY A 860 -12.63 -17.87 -10.41
C GLY A 860 -13.62 -16.98 -11.15
N TRP A 861 -14.33 -17.56 -12.11
CA TRP A 861 -15.20 -16.88 -13.05
C TRP A 861 -16.67 -16.97 -12.63
N ILE A 862 -17.35 -15.83 -12.59
CA ILE A 862 -18.77 -15.72 -12.25
C ILE A 862 -19.50 -14.93 -13.33
N LYS A 863 -20.78 -15.24 -13.54
CA LYS A 863 -21.62 -14.49 -14.49
C LYS A 863 -21.81 -13.06 -14.00
N ALA A 864 -21.57 -12.10 -14.89
CA ALA A 864 -21.71 -10.67 -14.59
C ALA A 864 -23.12 -10.31 -14.10
N SER A 865 -24.17 -11.00 -14.59
CA SER A 865 -25.56 -10.76 -14.19
C SER A 865 -25.89 -11.15 -12.74
N LEU A 866 -25.00 -11.86 -12.06
CA LEU A 866 -25.18 -12.26 -10.65
C LEU A 866 -24.52 -11.27 -9.68
N LEU A 867 -23.83 -10.26 -10.22
CA LEU A 867 -23.06 -9.27 -9.49
C LEU A 867 -23.65 -7.89 -9.72
N GLU A 868 -23.65 -7.09 -8.66
CA GLU A 868 -23.90 -5.65 -8.74
C GLU A 868 -22.62 -4.94 -8.32
N ARG A 869 -22.09 -4.06 -9.18
CA ARG A 869 -20.87 -3.29 -8.84
C ARG A 869 -21.18 -2.28 -7.75
N ILE A 870 -20.22 -2.11 -6.85
CA ILE A 870 -20.29 -1.12 -5.78
C ILE A 870 -20.24 0.27 -6.40
#